data_AF-A0A936NZK9-F1
#
_entry.id   AF-A0A936NZK9-F1
#
_cell.length_a   1.000
_cell.length_b   1.000
_cell.length_c   1.000
_cell.angle_alpha   90.00
_cell.angle_beta   90.00
_cell.angle_gamma   90.00
#
_symmetry.space_group_name_H-M   'P 1'
#
loop_
_entity.id
_entity.type
_entity.pdbx_description
1 polymer ?
#
loop_
_entity_poly.entity_id
_entity_poly.type
_entity_poly.pdbx_seq_one_letter_code
_entity_poly.pdbx_strand_id
1 'polypeptide(L)'
;MTSLFQKLTAFHAPSLARETRFVFPFDNPKKRREQAVEEVGRGLRALGANTLMFLSHIRKIEYLLPDGELGTLERIEHDDGRIEIHTETSTTHWLRLQKNIEVEDESGKSKACCIAIAYQLVSRDDKRIHPLQAGQVSIYFPAEKETSNLRFHIHAPFASTVARDSVRDCEANSKLRDHIADLVVESLAVIRDQGMLTVGFLGALPTPQDNLLDFYEPIREAIVNKFKSEALTPTKSGSHAPARALYRGPARIQEVLDDDDLSQLTHYQSPLWAKNPPQENQREARFLDSLEIKPWGWSELTKAMNRPYRHPYTPQQNDTNNQHKDLVENWIAQKDDAWLLRFYALLGEACDVYKKCVAIDDLSIIRVASDTGNQHTEPGKAYFSLEESTSAPPSDVLLVKQTVYAVGRSDAQKKSAKSFLDYVGVRPYDAKAGISRILEEYSSGKTISLTTHIKHIRQFIRHWKQSPSDTGLFEEALFLVGSASEGKLDKIYSPKGLCLDMPYEHTGLADLHEIHKKPPVWNGYQNELSIDGLKDFVAFLKAIGVQCELKVVKSRISDNPHWNSKELAQDYNTSSGTKWTGTSVSEDYTILNCLSYLKSGELSASRLIWNALINADTKSAKALFRPNQKYPIREAPSLLVCHLKSHSWIPDKSGEFRKPQDMTKDDLRMDFPYDNRNGLLTAISFGENVKKRSEEYQDRDRGAQRMGFHSVEEAEEVARLLKAGVTLEEIRSLATQQRQIEQPTQSVPDPERRRRNVLANTVDAPSRECVQRNVRFKKALVKLPRKQEPTSVRNTRTTRVSLYVSAAVRKCPSS
;
A
#
# COMPACT_ATOMS: atom_id res chain seq x y z
N MET A 1 -61.79 48.16 -8.52
CA MET A 1 -61.02 49.41 -8.46
C MET A 1 -61.77 50.63 -9.01
N THR A 2 -62.93 50.45 -9.66
CA THR A 2 -63.69 51.52 -10.31
C THR A 2 -64.47 52.45 -9.36
N SER A 3 -64.61 52.12 -8.06
CA SER A 3 -65.36 52.97 -7.11
C SER A 3 -64.51 53.77 -6.11
N LEU A 4 -63.18 53.62 -6.10
CA LEU A 4 -62.29 54.39 -5.20
C LEU A 4 -61.66 55.62 -5.88
N PHE A 5 -61.72 55.70 -7.21
CA PHE A 5 -61.22 56.85 -7.98
C PHE A 5 -62.20 58.03 -8.06
N GLN A 6 -63.44 57.90 -7.55
CA GLN A 6 -64.48 58.93 -7.67
C GLN A 6 -64.41 60.07 -6.63
N LYS A 7 -63.44 60.05 -5.70
CA LYS A 7 -63.25 61.10 -4.66
C LYS A 7 -61.83 61.69 -4.62
N LEU A 8 -61.16 61.78 -5.76
CA LEU A 8 -59.91 62.55 -5.88
C LEU A 8 -60.23 63.91 -6.52
N THR A 9 -60.31 64.96 -5.70
CA THR A 9 -60.43 66.34 -6.18
C THR A 9 -59.07 66.81 -6.70
N ALA A 10 -58.86 66.69 -8.00
CA ALA A 10 -57.73 67.29 -8.70
C ALA A 10 -57.94 68.81 -8.80
N PHE A 11 -57.34 69.58 -7.89
CA PHE A 11 -57.27 71.03 -8.02
C PHE A 11 -56.17 71.41 -9.02
N HIS A 12 -56.55 71.95 -10.18
CA HIS A 12 -55.62 72.65 -11.07
C HIS A 12 -55.38 74.06 -10.50
N ALA A 13 -54.23 74.25 -9.82
CA ALA A 13 -53.77 75.59 -9.48
C ALA A 13 -53.14 76.25 -10.73
N PRO A 14 -53.42 77.53 -11.05
CA PRO A 14 -53.11 78.11 -12.37
C PRO A 14 -51.62 78.37 -12.69
N SER A 15 -50.68 77.98 -11.84
CA SER A 15 -49.23 78.25 -12.00
C SER A 15 -48.35 77.02 -12.20
N LEU A 16 -48.92 75.81 -12.32
CA LEU A 16 -48.18 74.54 -12.34
C LEU A 16 -48.50 73.72 -13.60
N ALA A 17 -48.13 74.22 -14.78
CA ALA A 17 -48.42 73.54 -16.06
C ALA A 17 -47.64 72.21 -16.27
N ARG A 18 -46.82 71.76 -15.31
CA ARG A 18 -45.96 70.55 -15.41
C ARG A 18 -46.03 69.60 -14.21
N GLU A 19 -46.86 69.85 -13.21
CA GLU A 19 -46.92 69.02 -12.00
C GLU A 19 -48.31 68.45 -11.76
N THR A 20 -48.37 67.20 -11.30
CA THR A 20 -49.62 66.57 -10.84
C THR A 20 -49.61 66.53 -9.32
N ARG A 21 -50.59 67.18 -8.69
CA ARG A 21 -50.73 67.21 -7.22
C ARG A 21 -51.82 66.25 -6.76
N PHE A 22 -51.45 65.33 -5.87
CA PHE A 22 -52.40 64.49 -5.13
C PHE A 22 -52.50 64.97 -3.68
N VAL A 23 -53.72 65.12 -3.17
CA VAL A 23 -53.98 65.49 -1.77
C VAL A 23 -54.82 64.37 -1.14
N PHE A 24 -54.25 63.68 -0.17
CA PHE A 24 -54.91 62.59 0.56
C PHE A 24 -55.30 63.07 1.96
N PRO A 25 -56.59 63.30 2.25
CA PRO A 25 -57.02 63.69 3.58
C PRO A 25 -56.92 62.52 4.57
N PHE A 26 -56.44 62.79 5.79
CA PHE A 26 -56.49 61.82 6.90
C PHE A 26 -57.84 61.92 7.62
N ASP A 27 -58.91 61.49 6.96
CA ASP A 27 -60.30 61.61 7.41
C ASP A 27 -61.00 60.26 7.65
N ASN A 28 -60.26 59.15 7.67
CA ASN A 28 -60.83 57.83 7.93
C ASN A 28 -61.30 57.71 9.40
N PRO A 29 -62.61 57.50 9.67
CA PRO A 29 -63.13 57.46 11.04
C PRO A 29 -62.63 56.26 11.85
N LYS A 30 -62.07 55.23 11.20
CA LYS A 30 -61.54 54.02 11.85
C LYS A 30 -60.07 54.11 12.23
N LYS A 31 -59.36 55.19 11.85
CA LYS A 31 -57.92 55.36 12.12
C LYS A 31 -57.64 56.81 12.54
N ARG A 32 -56.97 56.99 13.68
CA ARG A 32 -56.60 58.34 14.16
C ARG A 32 -55.60 59.00 13.22
N ARG A 33 -55.66 60.34 13.11
CA ARG A 33 -54.81 61.12 12.21
C ARG A 33 -53.33 60.96 12.53
N GLU A 34 -53.00 61.01 13.82
CA GLU A 34 -51.63 60.90 14.33
C GLU A 34 -51.02 59.55 13.96
N GLN A 35 -51.81 58.47 14.08
CA GLN A 35 -51.40 57.13 13.68
C GLN A 35 -51.17 57.04 12.15
N ALA A 36 -52.03 57.64 11.34
CA ALA A 36 -51.86 57.67 9.89
C ALA A 36 -50.59 58.42 9.48
N VAL A 37 -50.32 59.57 10.11
CA VAL A 37 -49.08 60.35 9.91
C VAL A 37 -47.86 59.51 10.27
N GLU A 38 -47.87 58.84 11.43
CA GLU A 38 -46.75 58.02 11.89
C GLU A 38 -46.48 56.85 10.93
N GLU A 39 -47.52 56.14 10.48
CA GLU A 39 -47.39 55.03 9.54
C GLU A 39 -46.86 55.48 8.16
N VAL A 40 -47.37 56.60 7.63
CA VAL A 40 -46.87 57.17 6.36
C VAL A 40 -45.42 57.62 6.52
N GLY A 41 -45.10 58.31 7.61
CA GLY A 41 -43.73 58.73 7.91
C GLY A 41 -42.77 57.55 8.03
N ARG A 42 -43.21 56.45 8.66
CA ARG A 42 -42.44 55.20 8.73
C ARG A 42 -42.22 54.58 7.35
N GLY A 43 -43.24 54.56 6.50
CA GLY A 43 -43.14 54.05 5.13
C GLY A 43 -42.19 54.87 4.25
N LEU A 44 -42.24 56.20 4.34
CA LEU A 44 -41.35 57.09 3.61
C LEU A 44 -39.89 56.92 4.05
N ARG A 45 -39.63 56.84 5.36
CA ARG A 45 -38.29 56.55 5.90
C ARG A 45 -37.77 55.16 5.53
N ALA A 46 -38.65 54.20 5.28
CA ALA A 46 -38.29 52.85 4.88
C ALA A 46 -37.98 52.71 3.38
N LEU A 47 -38.13 53.78 2.57
CA LEU A 47 -37.77 53.74 1.16
C LEU A 47 -36.27 53.47 1.00
N GLY A 48 -35.95 52.27 0.51
CA GLY A 48 -34.58 51.85 0.27
C GLY A 48 -34.12 52.11 -1.17
N ALA A 49 -32.84 51.81 -1.42
CA ALA A 49 -32.24 51.94 -2.74
C ALA A 49 -33.03 51.19 -3.84
N ASN A 50 -33.56 50.00 -3.54
CA ASN A 50 -34.28 49.20 -4.54
C ASN A 50 -35.62 49.82 -5.01
N THR A 51 -36.18 50.80 -4.29
CA THR A 51 -37.45 51.47 -4.67
C THR A 51 -37.39 52.09 -6.06
N LEU A 52 -36.26 52.71 -6.43
CA LEU A 52 -36.09 53.34 -7.74
C LEU A 52 -35.47 52.39 -8.77
N MET A 53 -35.00 51.20 -8.41
CA MET A 53 -34.15 50.37 -9.27
C MET A 53 -34.75 50.08 -10.65
N PHE A 54 -36.04 49.75 -10.68
CA PHE A 54 -36.72 49.22 -11.87
C PHE A 54 -37.82 50.14 -12.42
N LEU A 55 -37.97 51.37 -11.89
CA LEU A 55 -38.95 52.33 -12.40
C LEU A 55 -38.51 52.94 -13.72
N SER A 56 -39.41 53.09 -14.70
CA SER A 56 -39.03 53.57 -16.04
C SER A 56 -38.84 55.09 -16.11
N HIS A 57 -39.68 55.86 -15.42
CA HIS A 57 -39.75 57.32 -15.59
C HIS A 57 -39.44 58.12 -14.32
N ILE A 58 -39.53 57.49 -13.14
CA ILE A 58 -39.27 58.15 -11.87
C ILE A 58 -37.78 57.99 -11.53
N ARG A 59 -37.08 59.12 -11.43
CA ARG A 59 -35.63 59.16 -11.14
C ARG A 59 -35.30 59.72 -9.77
N LYS A 60 -36.20 60.49 -9.16
CA LYS A 60 -35.98 61.13 -7.86
C LYS A 60 -37.27 61.12 -7.05
N ILE A 61 -37.15 60.85 -5.75
CA ILE A 61 -38.20 61.01 -4.76
C ILE A 61 -37.66 61.96 -3.70
N GLU A 62 -38.41 63.00 -3.38
CA GLU A 62 -38.13 63.93 -2.30
C GLU A 62 -39.35 64.03 -1.40
N TYR A 63 -39.15 63.98 -0.09
CA TYR A 63 -40.21 64.13 0.89
C TYR A 63 -39.78 65.02 2.05
N LEU A 64 -40.77 65.67 2.67
CA LEU A 64 -40.63 66.47 3.88
C LEU A 64 -41.65 65.95 4.89
N LEU A 65 -41.19 65.55 6.07
CA LEU A 65 -42.03 65.03 7.15
C LEU A 65 -42.48 66.16 8.09
N PRO A 66 -43.55 65.97 8.88
CA PRO A 66 -44.08 67.02 9.76
C PRO A 66 -43.12 67.48 10.86
N ASP A 67 -42.13 66.67 11.21
CA ASP A 67 -41.04 67.00 12.15
C ASP A 67 -39.91 67.83 11.50
N GLY A 68 -40.01 68.11 10.20
CA GLY A 68 -39.03 68.87 9.44
C GLY A 68 -37.94 68.02 8.81
N GLU A 69 -37.93 66.70 9.02
CA GLU A 69 -36.98 65.81 8.36
C GLU A 69 -37.24 65.78 6.84
N LEU A 70 -36.19 66.08 6.08
CA LEU A 70 -36.16 65.87 4.65
C LEU A 70 -35.75 64.42 4.37
N GLY A 71 -36.13 63.95 3.18
CA GLY A 71 -35.79 62.64 2.65
C GLY A 71 -35.53 62.73 1.16
N THR A 72 -34.41 62.18 0.67
CA THR A 72 -34.16 62.08 -0.77
C THR A 72 -33.68 60.71 -1.21
N LEU A 73 -34.13 60.31 -2.39
CA LEU A 73 -33.70 59.12 -3.10
C LEU A 73 -33.56 59.49 -4.58
N GLU A 74 -32.36 59.37 -5.14
CA GLU A 74 -32.06 59.74 -6.53
C GLU A 74 -31.31 58.63 -7.26
N ARG A 75 -31.79 58.28 -8.45
CA ARG A 75 -31.18 57.30 -9.35
C ARG A 75 -30.48 57.98 -10.52
N ILE A 76 -29.20 57.71 -10.67
CA ILE A 76 -28.37 58.10 -11.82
C ILE A 76 -28.07 56.85 -12.65
N GLU A 77 -28.35 56.93 -13.95
CA GLU A 77 -28.08 55.84 -14.90
C GLU A 77 -26.90 56.21 -15.81
N HIS A 78 -26.05 55.24 -16.09
CA HIS A 78 -24.91 55.37 -17.00
C HIS A 78 -25.10 54.48 -18.24
N ASP A 79 -24.44 54.84 -19.34
CA ASP A 79 -24.63 54.20 -20.67
C ASP A 79 -24.23 52.71 -20.72
N ASP A 80 -23.46 52.22 -19.75
CA ASP A 80 -22.98 50.83 -19.68
C ASP A 80 -23.82 49.93 -18.75
N GLY A 81 -25.02 50.38 -18.38
CA GLY A 81 -25.93 49.65 -17.51
C GLY A 81 -25.61 49.80 -16.01
N ARG A 82 -24.60 50.60 -15.65
CA ARG A 82 -24.34 50.94 -14.25
C ARG A 82 -25.37 51.95 -13.74
N ILE A 83 -25.77 51.76 -12.50
CA ILE A 83 -26.72 52.62 -11.80
C ILE A 83 -26.16 53.00 -10.44
N GLU A 84 -26.32 54.27 -10.08
CA GLU A 84 -26.02 54.79 -8.76
C GLU A 84 -27.33 55.23 -8.11
N ILE A 85 -27.53 54.82 -6.87
CA ILE A 85 -28.69 55.25 -6.08
C ILE A 85 -28.17 55.97 -4.85
N HIS A 86 -28.45 57.27 -4.81
CA HIS A 86 -28.11 58.17 -3.72
C HIS A 86 -29.28 58.23 -2.75
N THR A 87 -29.02 57.86 -1.51
CA THR A 87 -29.87 58.18 -0.36
C THR A 87 -29.22 59.30 0.45
N GLU A 88 -29.90 59.82 1.45
CA GLU A 88 -29.32 60.81 2.37
C GLU A 88 -28.05 60.33 3.09
N THR A 89 -27.95 59.03 3.32
CA THR A 89 -26.93 58.41 4.17
C THR A 89 -25.93 57.56 3.41
N SER A 90 -26.21 57.21 2.14
CA SER A 90 -25.40 56.24 1.41
C SER A 90 -25.53 56.39 -0.10
N THR A 91 -24.53 55.89 -0.82
CA THR A 91 -24.60 55.68 -2.26
C THR A 91 -24.38 54.20 -2.53
N THR A 92 -25.25 53.61 -3.36
CA THR A 92 -25.12 52.21 -3.77
C THR A 92 -24.93 52.11 -5.27
N HIS A 93 -24.09 51.15 -5.69
CA HIS A 93 -23.71 50.96 -7.08
C HIS A 93 -24.21 49.61 -7.58
N TRP A 94 -24.73 49.60 -8.80
CA TRP A 94 -25.42 48.44 -9.36
C TRP A 94 -25.11 48.26 -10.83
N LEU A 95 -25.11 47.02 -11.30
CA LEU A 95 -25.15 46.67 -12.71
C LEU A 95 -26.55 46.16 -13.02
N ARG A 96 -27.34 46.94 -13.76
CA ARG A 96 -28.70 46.59 -14.18
C ARG A 96 -28.70 46.18 -15.66
N LEU A 97 -29.20 44.98 -15.93
CA LEU A 97 -29.48 44.52 -17.29
C LEU A 97 -30.98 44.36 -17.46
N GLN A 98 -31.51 44.78 -18.60
CA GLN A 98 -32.93 44.75 -18.89
C GLN A 98 -33.21 44.31 -20.32
N LYS A 99 -34.37 43.69 -20.54
CA LYS A 99 -34.80 43.18 -21.83
C LYS A 99 -36.31 43.34 -21.98
N ASN A 100 -36.73 43.82 -23.14
CA ASN A 100 -38.15 43.83 -23.50
C ASN A 100 -38.50 42.50 -24.17
N ILE A 101 -39.59 41.90 -23.71
CA ILE A 101 -40.09 40.61 -24.17
C ILE A 101 -41.59 40.72 -24.45
N GLU A 102 -42.12 39.80 -25.24
CA GLU A 102 -43.56 39.66 -25.45
C GLU A 102 -44.07 38.45 -24.70
N VAL A 103 -45.09 38.64 -23.86
CA VAL A 103 -45.72 37.56 -23.10
C VAL A 103 -47.23 37.63 -23.30
N GLU A 104 -47.83 36.48 -23.63
CA GLU A 104 -49.29 36.33 -23.64
C GLU A 104 -49.82 36.28 -22.22
N ASP A 105 -50.79 37.13 -21.92
CA ASP A 105 -51.49 37.11 -20.63
C ASP A 105 -52.55 36.00 -20.55
N GLU A 106 -53.19 35.87 -19.38
CA GLU A 106 -54.30 34.91 -19.15
C GLU A 106 -55.49 35.11 -20.11
N SER A 107 -55.56 36.23 -20.84
CA SER A 107 -56.58 36.50 -21.86
C SER A 107 -56.13 36.20 -23.29
N GLY A 108 -54.92 35.64 -23.47
CA GLY A 108 -54.34 35.31 -24.77
C GLY A 108 -53.84 36.53 -25.55
N LYS A 109 -53.68 37.69 -24.89
CA LYS A 109 -53.20 38.92 -25.54
C LYS A 109 -51.71 39.10 -25.29
N SER A 110 -50.93 39.23 -26.37
CA SER A 110 -49.51 39.59 -26.26
C SER A 110 -49.33 40.99 -25.66
N LYS A 111 -48.47 41.08 -24.65
CA LYS A 111 -48.08 42.32 -23.99
C LYS A 111 -46.56 42.44 -24.00
N ALA A 112 -46.06 43.61 -24.40
CA ALA A 112 -44.66 43.95 -24.25
C ALA A 112 -44.36 44.23 -22.77
N CYS A 113 -43.45 43.45 -22.20
CA CYS A 113 -43.05 43.46 -20.80
C CYS A 113 -41.55 43.75 -20.70
N CYS A 114 -41.14 44.63 -19.80
CA CYS A 114 -39.73 44.85 -19.48
C CYS A 114 -39.35 43.97 -18.28
N ILE A 115 -38.36 43.11 -18.46
CA ILE A 115 -37.75 42.34 -17.38
C ILE A 115 -36.36 42.89 -17.09
N ALA A 116 -35.90 42.76 -15.85
CA ALA A 116 -34.58 43.23 -15.46
C ALA A 116 -33.98 42.42 -14.32
N ILE A 117 -32.65 42.43 -14.25
CA ILE A 117 -31.86 41.91 -13.14
C ILE A 117 -30.87 42.97 -12.70
N ALA A 118 -30.52 43.00 -11.41
CA ALA A 118 -29.53 43.93 -10.88
C ALA A 118 -28.57 43.27 -9.89
N TYR A 119 -27.27 43.37 -10.20
CA TYR A 119 -26.16 42.93 -9.36
C TYR A 119 -25.59 44.11 -8.59
N GLN A 120 -25.32 43.96 -7.28
CA GLN A 120 -24.67 45.02 -6.51
C GLN A 120 -23.17 45.05 -6.83
N LEU A 121 -22.60 46.24 -7.01
CA LEU A 121 -21.17 46.45 -7.17
C LEU A 121 -20.55 46.92 -5.85
N VAL A 122 -19.28 46.60 -5.62
CA VAL A 122 -18.54 47.03 -4.42
C VAL A 122 -18.45 48.56 -4.37
N SER A 123 -18.08 49.19 -5.48
CA SER A 123 -18.07 50.64 -5.61
C SER A 123 -18.15 51.06 -7.08
N ARG A 124 -18.08 52.38 -7.33
CA ARG A 124 -17.98 52.93 -8.69
C ARG A 124 -16.72 52.49 -9.43
N ASP A 125 -15.59 52.47 -8.72
CA ASP A 125 -14.26 52.15 -9.25
C ASP A 125 -13.98 50.65 -9.22
N ASP A 126 -14.51 49.96 -8.21
CA ASP A 126 -14.40 48.51 -8.05
C ASP A 126 -15.63 47.80 -8.64
N LYS A 127 -15.47 47.36 -9.88
CA LYS A 127 -16.50 46.64 -10.65
C LYS A 127 -16.79 45.22 -10.16
N ARG A 128 -16.20 44.77 -9.04
CA ARG A 128 -16.52 43.46 -8.48
C ARG A 128 -17.97 43.43 -8.01
N ILE A 129 -18.66 42.36 -8.35
CA ILE A 129 -20.04 42.11 -7.92
C ILE A 129 -20.03 41.55 -6.50
N HIS A 130 -20.83 42.16 -5.64
CA HIS A 130 -21.03 41.77 -4.25
C HIS A 130 -22.35 41.01 -4.10
N PRO A 131 -22.35 39.75 -3.61
CA PRO A 131 -23.57 38.97 -3.43
C PRO A 131 -24.46 39.57 -2.32
N LEU A 132 -25.75 39.73 -2.59
CA LEU A 132 -26.72 40.20 -1.59
C LEU A 132 -27.00 39.12 -0.54
N GLN A 133 -27.32 39.52 0.69
CA GLN A 133 -27.86 38.60 1.69
C GLN A 133 -29.24 38.06 1.29
N ALA A 134 -30.10 38.90 0.69
CA ALA A 134 -31.37 38.46 0.13
C ALA A 134 -31.74 39.37 -1.06
N GLY A 135 -31.78 38.78 -2.25
CA GLY A 135 -32.26 39.43 -3.46
C GLY A 135 -33.79 39.59 -3.43
N GLN A 136 -34.25 40.82 -3.61
CA GLN A 136 -35.67 41.14 -3.69
C GLN A 136 -36.25 40.85 -5.07
N VAL A 137 -37.50 40.39 -5.09
CA VAL A 137 -38.34 40.25 -6.29
C VAL A 137 -39.18 41.51 -6.42
N SER A 138 -39.13 42.15 -7.58
CA SER A 138 -39.81 43.43 -7.79
C SER A 138 -40.84 43.35 -8.91
N ILE A 139 -42.02 43.93 -8.67
CA ILE A 139 -43.08 44.16 -9.64
C ILE A 139 -43.20 45.68 -9.81
N TYR A 140 -42.15 46.27 -10.37
CA TYR A 140 -41.78 47.69 -10.34
C TYR A 140 -41.32 48.16 -8.95
N PHE A 141 -42.08 47.84 -7.91
CA PHE A 141 -41.70 47.99 -6.51
C PHE A 141 -41.37 46.62 -5.89
N PRO A 142 -40.58 46.56 -4.81
CA PRO A 142 -40.31 45.32 -4.10
C PRO A 142 -41.62 44.64 -3.63
N ALA A 143 -41.80 43.37 -3.94
CA ALA A 143 -42.86 42.54 -3.38
C ALA A 143 -42.41 42.04 -2.01
N GLU A 144 -42.76 42.76 -0.94
CA GLU A 144 -42.18 42.59 0.41
C GLU A 144 -42.31 41.19 1.02
N LYS A 145 -43.33 40.41 0.63
CA LYS A 145 -43.57 39.04 1.12
C LYS A 145 -43.06 37.96 0.16
N GLU A 146 -42.46 38.34 -0.96
CA GLU A 146 -41.91 37.42 -1.95
C GLU A 146 -40.42 37.15 -1.68
N THR A 147 -40.03 35.88 -1.67
CA THR A 147 -38.65 35.48 -1.42
C THR A 147 -38.16 34.51 -2.49
N SER A 148 -37.20 34.94 -3.30
CA SER A 148 -36.55 34.09 -4.32
C SER A 148 -35.32 33.35 -3.81
N ASN A 149 -34.73 33.77 -2.68
CA ASN A 149 -33.43 33.34 -2.16
C ASN A 149 -32.23 33.56 -3.13
N LEU A 150 -32.43 34.30 -4.23
CA LEU A 150 -31.35 34.76 -5.09
C LEU A 150 -30.49 35.80 -4.36
N ARG A 151 -29.26 36.01 -4.85
CA ARG A 151 -28.30 36.97 -4.28
C ARG A 151 -28.13 38.23 -5.15
N PHE A 152 -29.09 38.46 -6.03
CA PHE A 152 -29.23 39.62 -6.89
C PHE A 152 -30.72 39.95 -7.04
N HIS A 153 -31.05 41.18 -7.40
CA HIS A 153 -32.44 41.59 -7.57
C HIS A 153 -32.98 41.14 -8.92
N ILE A 154 -34.27 40.78 -8.94
CA ILE A 154 -34.99 40.47 -10.18
C ILE A 154 -36.25 41.32 -10.29
N HIS A 155 -36.61 41.64 -11.51
CA HIS A 155 -37.81 42.37 -11.84
C HIS A 155 -38.50 41.78 -13.07
N ALA A 156 -39.80 41.59 -12.93
CA ALA A 156 -40.72 41.44 -14.05
C ALA A 156 -42.08 42.01 -13.66
N PRO A 157 -42.94 42.36 -14.62
CA PRO A 157 -44.33 42.73 -14.37
C PRO A 157 -45.18 41.50 -14.02
N PHE A 158 -44.79 40.77 -12.98
CA PHE A 158 -45.52 39.60 -12.50
C PHE A 158 -46.95 39.95 -12.09
N ALA A 159 -47.88 39.03 -12.35
CA ALA A 159 -49.20 39.07 -11.73
C ALA A 159 -49.04 38.88 -10.22
N SER A 160 -49.54 39.84 -9.43
CA SER A 160 -49.38 39.88 -7.98
C SER A 160 -50.65 39.48 -7.24
N THR A 161 -50.55 39.30 -5.92
CA THR A 161 -51.69 39.30 -5.00
C THR A 161 -52.42 40.65 -5.01
N VAL A 162 -53.62 40.73 -4.41
CA VAL A 162 -54.41 41.99 -4.30
C VAL A 162 -53.62 43.08 -3.57
N ALA A 163 -52.82 42.71 -2.56
CA ALA A 163 -51.98 43.63 -1.81
C ALA A 163 -50.68 44.01 -2.55
N ARG A 164 -50.38 43.35 -3.69
CA ARG A 164 -49.14 43.52 -4.48
C ARG A 164 -47.84 43.20 -3.72
N ASP A 165 -47.96 42.44 -2.64
CA ASP A 165 -46.87 42.09 -1.74
C ASP A 165 -46.21 40.75 -2.08
N SER A 166 -46.79 39.95 -2.97
CA SER A 166 -46.23 38.66 -3.43
C SER A 166 -46.70 38.31 -4.85
N VAL A 167 -46.03 37.35 -5.49
CA VAL A 167 -46.26 36.87 -6.86
C VAL A 167 -47.27 35.73 -6.86
N ARG A 168 -48.22 35.75 -7.82
CA ARG A 168 -49.17 34.64 -8.02
C ARG A 168 -48.51 33.48 -8.77
N ASP A 169 -48.90 32.26 -8.46
CA ASP A 169 -48.54 31.10 -9.27
C ASP A 169 -49.47 31.00 -10.49
N CYS A 170 -48.93 31.31 -11.68
CA CYS A 170 -49.64 31.20 -12.95
C CYS A 170 -48.67 31.02 -14.14
N GLU A 171 -49.20 30.56 -15.28
CA GLU A 171 -48.40 30.28 -16.48
C GLU A 171 -47.70 31.53 -17.03
N ALA A 172 -48.37 32.68 -17.03
CA ALA A 172 -47.78 33.94 -17.50
C ALA A 172 -46.57 34.35 -16.65
N ASN A 173 -46.64 34.17 -15.33
CA ASN A 173 -45.50 34.42 -14.43
C ASN A 173 -44.38 33.39 -14.65
N SER A 174 -44.72 32.14 -14.94
CA SER A 174 -43.74 31.11 -15.30
C SER A 174 -42.97 31.50 -16.57
N LYS A 175 -43.65 32.00 -17.62
CA LYS A 175 -43.01 32.53 -18.84
C LYS A 175 -42.11 33.74 -18.54
N LEU A 176 -42.58 34.68 -17.71
CA LEU A 176 -41.77 35.83 -17.28
C LEU A 176 -40.51 35.40 -16.55
N ARG A 177 -40.60 34.41 -15.66
CA ARG A 177 -39.45 33.84 -14.96
C ARG A 177 -38.48 33.13 -15.90
N ASP A 178 -38.97 32.38 -16.89
CA ASP A 178 -38.07 31.76 -17.88
C ASP A 178 -37.29 32.81 -18.65
N HIS A 179 -37.92 33.92 -19.03
CA HIS A 179 -37.19 35.02 -19.65
C HIS A 179 -36.22 35.72 -18.69
N ILE A 180 -36.48 35.74 -17.39
CA ILE A 180 -35.46 36.16 -16.39
C ILE A 180 -34.30 35.17 -16.41
N ALA A 181 -34.54 33.86 -16.47
CA ALA A 181 -33.49 32.86 -16.56
C ALA A 181 -32.63 33.07 -17.82
N ASP A 182 -33.27 33.33 -18.96
CA ASP A 182 -32.58 33.69 -20.22
C ASP A 182 -31.74 34.96 -20.06
N LEU A 183 -32.30 36.02 -19.46
CA LEU A 183 -31.60 37.28 -19.24
C LEU A 183 -30.40 37.12 -18.30
N VAL A 184 -30.53 36.30 -17.25
CA VAL A 184 -29.42 35.97 -16.34
C VAL A 184 -28.33 35.27 -17.12
N VAL A 185 -28.67 34.27 -17.93
CA VAL A 185 -27.73 33.52 -18.75
C VAL A 185 -27.03 34.40 -19.79
N GLU A 186 -27.75 35.30 -20.45
CA GLU A 186 -27.20 36.31 -21.37
C GLU A 186 -26.24 37.26 -20.65
N SER A 187 -26.58 37.67 -19.43
CA SER A 187 -25.75 38.57 -18.64
C SER A 187 -24.39 37.99 -18.28
N LEU A 188 -24.27 36.65 -18.16
CA LEU A 188 -23.00 36.00 -17.83
C LEU A 188 -21.93 36.28 -18.89
N ALA A 189 -22.30 36.34 -20.17
CA ALA A 189 -21.39 36.68 -21.25
C ALA A 189 -20.93 38.15 -21.14
N VAL A 190 -21.85 39.06 -20.86
CA VAL A 190 -21.53 40.49 -20.65
C VAL A 190 -20.59 40.67 -19.46
N ILE A 191 -20.88 40.00 -18.34
CA ILE A 191 -20.07 40.03 -17.11
C ILE A 191 -18.67 39.44 -17.37
N ARG A 192 -18.55 38.39 -18.19
CA ARG A 192 -17.27 37.83 -18.63
C ARG A 192 -16.48 38.82 -19.46
N ASP A 193 -17.10 39.37 -20.51
CA ASP A 193 -16.42 40.20 -21.50
C ASP A 193 -15.97 41.55 -20.91
N GLN A 194 -16.61 41.98 -19.80
CA GLN A 194 -16.19 43.11 -18.99
C GLN A 194 -15.16 42.76 -17.88
N GLY A 195 -14.70 41.52 -17.80
CA GLY A 195 -13.70 41.05 -16.82
C GLY A 195 -14.23 40.89 -15.39
N MET A 196 -15.55 40.91 -15.19
CA MET A 196 -16.18 40.82 -13.86
C MET A 196 -16.49 39.37 -13.44
N LEU A 197 -16.46 38.41 -14.37
CA LEU A 197 -16.71 36.98 -14.11
C LEU A 197 -15.53 36.33 -13.39
N THR A 198 -15.39 36.64 -12.11
CA THR A 198 -14.34 36.11 -11.21
C THR A 198 -14.87 34.97 -10.36
N VAL A 199 -13.98 34.27 -9.64
CA VAL A 199 -14.41 33.24 -8.68
C VAL A 199 -15.33 33.84 -7.61
N GLY A 200 -15.07 35.08 -7.15
CA GLY A 200 -15.95 35.76 -6.19
C GLY A 200 -17.35 36.04 -6.73
N PHE A 201 -17.50 36.31 -8.03
CA PHE A 201 -18.83 36.47 -8.65
C PHE A 201 -19.68 35.19 -8.57
N LEU A 202 -19.05 34.01 -8.55
CA LEU A 202 -19.79 32.75 -8.38
C LEU A 202 -20.58 32.72 -7.07
N GLY A 203 -20.14 33.48 -6.05
CA GLY A 203 -20.87 33.69 -4.81
C GLY A 203 -22.19 34.44 -4.99
N ALA A 204 -22.43 35.15 -6.09
CA ALA A 204 -23.72 35.77 -6.39
C ALA A 204 -24.70 34.81 -7.09
N LEU A 205 -24.23 33.65 -7.57
CA LEU A 205 -25.05 32.70 -8.29
C LEU A 205 -25.76 31.72 -7.34
N PRO A 206 -26.97 31.25 -7.67
CA PRO A 206 -27.74 30.31 -6.84
C PRO A 206 -27.03 28.96 -6.70
N THR A 207 -27.06 28.40 -5.50
CA THR A 207 -26.53 27.09 -5.14
C THR A 207 -27.64 26.18 -4.63
N PRO A 208 -27.49 24.85 -4.64
CA PRO A 208 -28.51 23.94 -4.11
C PRO A 208 -28.89 24.19 -2.65
N GLN A 209 -28.01 24.83 -1.86
CA GLN A 209 -28.27 25.13 -0.44
C GLN A 209 -29.09 26.40 -0.21
N ASP A 210 -29.37 27.18 -1.27
CA ASP A 210 -30.23 28.35 -1.15
C ASP A 210 -31.71 28.01 -0.94
N ASN A 211 -32.09 26.75 -1.19
CA ASN A 211 -33.47 26.28 -1.10
C ASN A 211 -34.42 27.25 -1.82
N LEU A 212 -34.15 27.48 -3.12
CA LEU A 212 -35.06 28.29 -3.93
C LEU A 212 -36.44 27.62 -3.95
N LEU A 213 -37.50 28.43 -3.98
CA LEU A 213 -38.84 27.91 -4.25
C LEU A 213 -38.84 27.28 -5.65
N ASP A 214 -39.63 26.22 -5.85
CA ASP A 214 -39.74 25.50 -7.13
C ASP A 214 -39.98 26.45 -8.31
N PHE A 215 -40.72 27.54 -8.08
CA PHE A 215 -40.93 28.58 -9.07
C PHE A 215 -39.61 29.19 -9.60
N TYR A 216 -38.61 29.46 -8.76
CA TYR A 216 -37.35 30.10 -9.15
C TYR A 216 -36.23 29.12 -9.52
N GLU A 217 -36.40 27.84 -9.27
CA GLU A 217 -35.40 26.80 -9.55
C GLU A 217 -34.94 26.74 -11.03
N PRO A 218 -35.81 26.97 -12.04
CA PRO A 218 -35.38 27.03 -13.45
C PRO A 218 -34.27 28.06 -13.72
N ILE A 219 -34.19 29.14 -12.93
CA ILE A 219 -33.11 30.14 -13.06
C ILE A 219 -31.76 29.50 -12.71
N ARG A 220 -31.70 28.69 -11.63
CA ARG A 220 -30.48 27.98 -11.23
C ARG A 220 -30.10 26.93 -12.27
N GLU A 221 -31.06 26.17 -12.79
CA GLU A 221 -30.82 25.15 -13.81
C GLU A 221 -30.25 25.75 -15.10
N ALA A 222 -30.84 26.85 -15.58
CA ALA A 222 -30.37 27.56 -16.76
C ALA A 222 -28.91 28.04 -16.60
N ILE A 223 -28.57 28.61 -15.44
CA ILE A 223 -27.20 29.02 -15.12
C ILE A 223 -26.25 27.82 -15.15
N VAL A 224 -26.56 26.74 -14.43
CA VAL A 224 -25.69 25.55 -14.36
C VAL A 224 -25.47 24.95 -15.75
N ASN A 225 -26.53 24.82 -16.55
CA ASN A 225 -26.45 24.31 -17.91
C ASN A 225 -25.59 25.18 -18.82
N LYS A 226 -25.68 26.51 -18.68
CA LYS A 226 -24.82 27.44 -19.42
C LYS A 226 -23.36 27.29 -19.04
N PHE A 227 -23.02 27.25 -17.75
CA PHE A 227 -21.65 27.03 -17.30
C PHE A 227 -21.08 25.67 -17.75
N LYS A 228 -21.91 24.63 -17.79
CA LYS A 228 -21.50 23.31 -18.30
C LYS A 228 -21.16 23.32 -19.79
N SER A 229 -21.83 24.14 -20.59
CA SER A 229 -21.72 24.12 -22.06
C SER A 229 -20.80 25.19 -22.65
N GLU A 230 -20.67 26.35 -22.01
CA GLU A 230 -19.98 27.53 -22.54
C GLU A 230 -18.79 27.99 -21.71
N ALA A 231 -17.91 28.79 -22.32
CA ALA A 231 -16.71 29.34 -21.70
C ALA A 231 -17.04 30.41 -20.64
N LEU A 232 -17.50 29.95 -19.46
CA LEU A 232 -17.92 30.79 -18.33
C LEU A 232 -17.26 30.38 -17.00
N THR A 233 -16.73 29.15 -16.87
CA THR A 233 -16.07 28.74 -15.62
C THR A 233 -14.66 29.34 -15.56
N PRO A 234 -14.31 30.11 -14.52
CA PRO A 234 -12.95 30.65 -14.36
C PRO A 234 -11.90 29.54 -14.28
N THR A 235 -10.84 29.68 -15.06
CA THR A 235 -9.72 28.72 -15.12
C THR A 235 -8.52 29.21 -14.32
N LYS A 236 -7.63 28.29 -13.94
CA LYS A 236 -6.41 28.62 -13.20
C LYS A 236 -5.49 29.56 -13.98
N SER A 237 -5.42 29.41 -15.31
CA SER A 237 -4.66 30.28 -16.21
C SER A 237 -5.24 31.69 -16.38
N GLY A 238 -6.43 31.96 -15.81
CA GLY A 238 -7.06 33.27 -15.82
C GLY A 238 -8.07 33.51 -16.95
N SER A 239 -8.27 32.53 -17.82
CA SER A 239 -9.30 32.52 -18.87
C SER A 239 -10.62 31.88 -18.39
N HIS A 240 -11.57 31.63 -19.29
CA HIS A 240 -12.81 30.90 -19.02
C HIS A 240 -12.98 29.72 -19.97
N ALA A 241 -13.56 28.62 -19.48
CA ALA A 241 -13.84 27.43 -20.27
C ALA A 241 -15.13 26.73 -19.81
N PRO A 242 -15.73 25.86 -20.64
CA PRO A 242 -16.87 25.04 -20.24
C PRO A 242 -16.53 24.11 -19.09
N ALA A 243 -17.38 24.05 -18.07
CA ALA A 243 -17.15 23.22 -16.88
C ALA A 243 -16.92 21.73 -17.23
N ARG A 244 -17.58 21.23 -18.28
CA ARG A 244 -17.44 19.84 -18.77
C ARG A 244 -16.07 19.50 -19.35
N ALA A 245 -15.32 20.51 -19.78
CA ALA A 245 -13.98 20.38 -20.36
C ALA A 245 -12.88 20.53 -19.31
N LEU A 246 -13.24 20.92 -18.08
CA LEU A 246 -12.30 21.19 -17.00
C LEU A 246 -12.22 20.02 -16.02
N TYR A 247 -11.13 20.05 -15.26
CA TYR A 247 -10.88 19.26 -14.07
C TYR A 247 -10.83 20.17 -12.85
N ARG A 248 -11.23 19.61 -11.71
CA ARG A 248 -11.07 20.25 -10.41
C ARG A 248 -10.33 19.30 -9.47
N GLY A 249 -9.35 19.85 -8.78
CA GLY A 249 -8.42 19.07 -7.97
C GLY A 249 -7.87 19.87 -6.79
N PRO A 250 -7.23 19.20 -5.83
CA PRO A 250 -6.58 19.83 -4.68
C PRO A 250 -5.56 20.89 -5.09
N ALA A 251 -5.48 21.99 -4.32
CA ALA A 251 -4.53 23.07 -4.58
C ALA A 251 -3.07 22.58 -4.67
N ARG A 252 -2.68 21.63 -3.80
CA ARG A 252 -1.33 21.03 -3.80
C ARG A 252 -0.96 20.37 -5.13
N ILE A 253 -1.92 19.73 -5.79
CA ILE A 253 -1.69 19.12 -7.10
C ILE A 253 -1.58 20.22 -8.16
N GLN A 254 -2.51 21.16 -8.16
CA GLN A 254 -2.49 22.27 -9.11
C GLN A 254 -1.23 23.14 -8.99
N GLU A 255 -0.65 23.31 -7.80
CA GLU A 255 0.60 24.05 -7.60
C GLU A 255 1.83 23.40 -8.26
N VAL A 256 1.77 22.09 -8.52
CA VAL A 256 2.84 21.33 -9.17
C VAL A 256 2.56 21.10 -10.64
N LEU A 257 1.33 20.68 -10.98
CA LEU A 257 0.90 20.36 -12.34
C LEU A 257 0.10 21.53 -12.90
N ASP A 258 0.64 22.20 -13.91
CA ASP A 258 -0.07 23.23 -14.66
C ASP A 258 -0.98 22.64 -15.76
N ASP A 259 -1.56 23.50 -16.58
CA ASP A 259 -2.43 23.07 -17.68
C ASP A 259 -1.67 22.29 -18.75
N ASP A 260 -0.40 22.64 -19.01
CA ASP A 260 0.43 21.96 -20.02
C ASP A 260 0.85 20.56 -19.53
N ASP A 261 1.21 20.42 -18.26
CA ASP A 261 1.46 19.13 -17.60
C ASP A 261 0.22 18.23 -17.67
N LEU A 262 -0.94 18.77 -17.34
CA LEU A 262 -2.18 18.01 -17.37
C LEU A 262 -2.58 17.63 -18.80
N SER A 263 -2.26 18.47 -19.79
CA SER A 263 -2.47 18.18 -21.21
C SER A 263 -1.63 16.98 -21.65
N GLN A 264 -0.36 16.90 -21.24
CA GLN A 264 0.50 15.74 -21.51
C GLN A 264 -0.07 14.44 -20.92
N LEU A 265 -0.59 14.50 -19.68
CA LEU A 265 -1.10 13.33 -18.97
C LEU A 265 -2.50 12.87 -19.42
N THR A 266 -3.31 13.78 -19.98
CA THR A 266 -4.72 13.50 -20.31
C THR A 266 -5.02 13.51 -21.81
N HIS A 267 -4.09 14.01 -22.63
CA HIS A 267 -4.22 14.24 -24.07
C HIS A 267 -5.33 15.22 -24.48
N TYR A 268 -5.87 16.00 -23.54
CA TYR A 268 -6.83 17.06 -23.83
C TYR A 268 -6.14 18.43 -23.97
N GLN A 269 -6.77 19.35 -24.68
CA GLN A 269 -6.23 20.70 -24.88
C GLN A 269 -6.54 21.61 -23.69
N SER A 270 -5.54 22.41 -23.30
CA SER A 270 -5.65 23.48 -22.31
C SER A 270 -6.68 24.56 -22.72
N PRO A 271 -7.29 25.27 -21.75
CA PRO A 271 -7.13 25.14 -20.30
C PRO A 271 -7.90 23.94 -19.72
N LEU A 272 -7.32 23.28 -18.73
CA LEU A 272 -7.86 22.07 -18.11
C LEU A 272 -8.17 22.27 -16.62
N TRP A 273 -7.52 23.18 -15.91
CA TRP A 273 -7.79 23.43 -14.49
C TRP A 273 -8.86 24.51 -14.26
N ALA A 274 -9.92 24.14 -13.55
CA ALA A 274 -10.81 25.11 -12.93
C ALA A 274 -10.10 25.84 -11.78
N LYS A 275 -10.33 27.15 -11.64
CA LYS A 275 -9.77 27.95 -10.55
C LYS A 275 -10.49 27.63 -9.25
N ASN A 276 -9.75 27.14 -8.25
CA ASN A 276 -10.31 26.91 -6.93
C ASN A 276 -10.60 28.23 -6.20
N PRO A 277 -11.67 28.27 -5.38
CA PRO A 277 -11.91 29.38 -4.46
C PRO A 277 -10.87 29.39 -3.33
N PRO A 278 -10.65 30.55 -2.68
CA PRO A 278 -9.67 30.68 -1.59
C PRO A 278 -9.98 29.79 -0.38
N GLN A 279 -11.25 29.44 -0.15
CA GLN A 279 -11.70 28.62 0.97
C GLN A 279 -12.76 27.60 0.50
N GLU A 280 -12.61 26.33 0.89
CA GLU A 280 -13.45 25.21 0.42
C GLU A 280 -14.92 25.28 0.86
N ASN A 281 -15.24 25.97 1.96
CA ASN A 281 -16.60 26.01 2.51
C ASN A 281 -17.40 27.26 2.12
N GLN A 282 -16.84 28.12 1.26
CA GLN A 282 -17.53 29.31 0.79
C GLN A 282 -18.53 28.99 -0.33
N ARG A 283 -19.37 29.96 -0.64
CA ARG A 283 -20.51 29.81 -1.54
C ARG A 283 -20.08 29.55 -2.99
N GLU A 284 -18.97 30.14 -3.39
CA GLU A 284 -18.26 29.96 -4.65
C GLU A 284 -17.90 28.49 -4.87
N ALA A 285 -17.40 27.82 -3.82
CA ALA A 285 -17.06 26.40 -3.87
C ALA A 285 -18.30 25.54 -4.11
N ARG A 286 -19.40 25.84 -3.40
CA ARG A 286 -20.68 25.15 -3.54
C ARG A 286 -21.30 25.33 -4.91
N PHE A 287 -21.16 26.50 -5.52
CA PHE A 287 -21.56 26.72 -6.90
C PHE A 287 -20.74 25.85 -7.86
N LEU A 288 -19.42 25.83 -7.73
CA LEU A 288 -18.55 24.97 -8.54
C LEU A 288 -18.84 23.47 -8.35
N ASP A 289 -19.22 23.04 -7.15
CA ASP A 289 -19.67 21.66 -6.88
C ASP A 289 -20.93 21.33 -7.69
N SER A 290 -21.87 22.26 -7.81
CA SER A 290 -23.11 22.08 -8.60
C SER A 290 -22.86 21.94 -10.11
N LEU A 291 -21.68 22.32 -10.59
CA LEU A 291 -21.28 22.13 -11.99
C LEU A 291 -20.78 20.71 -12.29
N GLU A 292 -20.55 19.88 -11.27
CA GLU A 292 -20.11 18.48 -11.41
C GLU A 292 -18.83 18.35 -12.27
N ILE A 293 -17.88 19.28 -12.08
CA ILE A 293 -16.59 19.27 -12.78
C ILE A 293 -15.83 17.99 -12.45
N LYS A 294 -15.23 17.36 -13.46
CA LYS A 294 -14.53 16.08 -13.28
C LYS A 294 -13.42 16.20 -12.23
N PRO A 295 -13.36 15.31 -11.23
CA PRO A 295 -12.30 15.34 -10.24
C PRO A 295 -10.97 14.90 -10.86
N TRP A 296 -9.87 15.54 -10.46
CA TRP A 296 -8.51 15.09 -10.74
C TRP A 296 -7.66 15.23 -9.48
N GLY A 297 -7.56 14.13 -8.73
CA GLY A 297 -6.85 14.07 -7.45
C GLY A 297 -5.70 13.06 -7.46
N TRP A 298 -5.28 12.62 -6.28
CA TRP A 298 -4.20 11.62 -6.13
C TRP A 298 -4.52 10.28 -6.82
N SER A 299 -5.79 9.88 -6.88
CA SER A 299 -6.21 8.67 -7.60
C SER A 299 -5.92 8.78 -9.09
N GLU A 300 -6.23 9.93 -9.68
CA GLU A 300 -6.09 10.20 -11.11
C GLU A 300 -4.62 10.41 -11.46
N LEU A 301 -3.85 11.09 -10.61
CA LEU A 301 -2.40 11.19 -10.72
C LEU A 301 -1.74 9.80 -10.74
N THR A 302 -2.05 8.93 -9.77
CA THR A 302 -1.47 7.59 -9.71
C THR A 302 -1.86 6.74 -10.93
N LYS A 303 -3.09 6.86 -11.42
CA LYS A 303 -3.53 6.20 -12.65
C LYS A 303 -2.79 6.71 -13.88
N ALA A 304 -2.56 8.02 -13.97
CA ALA A 304 -1.83 8.65 -15.07
C ALA A 304 -0.34 8.26 -15.08
N MET A 305 0.25 7.97 -13.92
CA MET A 305 1.64 7.51 -13.84
C MET A 305 1.80 6.01 -14.13
N ASN A 306 0.86 5.19 -13.68
CA ASN A 306 0.94 3.74 -13.85
C ASN A 306 0.72 3.32 -15.30
N ARG A 307 1.35 2.20 -15.70
CA ARG A 307 1.09 1.60 -17.00
C ARG A 307 -0.40 1.29 -17.21
N PRO A 308 -0.98 1.58 -18.40
CA PRO A 308 -2.38 1.34 -18.69
C PRO A 308 -2.81 -0.13 -18.49
N TYR A 309 -1.96 -1.08 -18.89
CA TYR A 309 -2.22 -2.51 -18.75
C TYR A 309 -1.23 -3.17 -17.78
N ARG A 310 -1.71 -3.54 -16.59
CA ARG A 310 -0.89 -4.19 -15.57
C ARG A 310 -0.31 -5.53 -16.05
N HIS A 311 -1.12 -6.29 -16.79
CA HIS A 311 -0.78 -7.58 -17.38
C HIS A 311 -1.16 -7.53 -18.88
N PRO A 312 -0.25 -7.10 -19.75
CA PRO A 312 -0.50 -7.08 -21.19
C PRO A 312 -0.48 -8.53 -21.71
N TYR A 313 -1.60 -8.96 -22.31
CA TYR A 313 -1.78 -10.29 -22.92
C TYR A 313 -1.73 -10.23 -24.45
N THR A 314 -1.75 -9.03 -25.04
CA THR A 314 -1.70 -8.83 -26.49
C THR A 314 -0.56 -7.90 -26.90
N PRO A 315 -0.04 -8.01 -28.15
CA PRO A 315 0.94 -7.08 -28.69
C PRO A 315 0.48 -5.61 -28.60
N GLN A 316 -0.79 -5.33 -28.90
CA GLN A 316 -1.32 -3.96 -28.83
C GLN A 316 -1.24 -3.37 -27.41
N GLN A 317 -1.49 -4.19 -26.38
CA GLN A 317 -1.39 -3.74 -24.98
C GLN A 317 0.06 -3.45 -24.58
N ASN A 318 1.02 -4.22 -25.11
CA ASN A 318 2.45 -3.93 -24.93
C ASN A 318 2.83 -2.62 -25.62
N ASP A 319 2.38 -2.41 -26.86
CA ASP A 319 2.65 -1.18 -27.60
C ASP A 319 2.06 0.05 -26.88
N THR A 320 0.84 -0.06 -26.34
CA THR A 320 0.25 1.02 -25.52
C THR A 320 1.06 1.30 -24.25
N ASN A 321 1.55 0.26 -23.56
CA ASN A 321 2.41 0.46 -22.38
C ASN A 321 3.75 1.11 -22.74
N ASN A 322 4.35 0.74 -23.88
CA ASN A 322 5.60 1.34 -24.36
C ASN A 322 5.40 2.82 -24.73
N GLN A 323 4.33 3.14 -25.45
CA GLN A 323 3.98 4.53 -25.78
C GLN A 323 3.73 5.36 -24.52
N HIS A 324 3.05 4.80 -23.51
CA HIS A 324 2.84 5.45 -22.23
C HIS A 324 4.16 5.71 -21.50
N LYS A 325 5.05 4.72 -21.49
CA LYS A 325 6.41 4.85 -20.91
C LYS A 325 7.18 5.98 -21.57
N ASP A 326 7.26 5.99 -22.91
CA ASP A 326 7.97 7.01 -23.66
C ASP A 326 7.40 8.41 -23.40
N LEU A 327 6.07 8.53 -23.32
CA LEU A 327 5.41 9.79 -23.02
C LEU A 327 5.81 10.33 -21.64
N VAL A 328 5.72 9.50 -20.60
CA VAL A 328 6.03 9.92 -19.23
C VAL A 328 7.52 10.25 -19.09
N GLU A 329 8.41 9.42 -19.64
CA GLU A 329 9.86 9.65 -19.57
C GLU A 329 10.25 10.95 -20.29
N ASN A 330 9.70 11.21 -21.49
CA ASN A 330 9.96 12.43 -22.24
C ASN A 330 9.42 13.68 -21.55
N TRP A 331 8.22 13.59 -20.96
CA TRP A 331 7.63 14.68 -20.19
C TRP A 331 8.49 15.04 -18.98
N ILE A 332 8.91 14.03 -18.20
CA ILE A 332 9.75 14.21 -17.01
C ILE A 332 11.16 14.71 -17.40
N ALA A 333 11.72 14.27 -18.52
CA ALA A 333 13.02 14.72 -19.03
C ALA A 333 13.13 16.25 -19.16
N GLN A 334 12.05 16.92 -19.57
CA GLN A 334 11.98 18.36 -19.81
C GLN A 334 11.93 19.21 -18.53
N LYS A 335 11.70 18.59 -17.36
CA LYS A 335 11.47 19.31 -16.10
C LYS A 335 12.74 19.59 -15.33
N ASP A 336 12.79 20.77 -14.71
CA ASP A 336 13.90 21.17 -13.84
C ASP A 336 13.86 20.46 -12.46
N ASP A 337 14.97 20.54 -11.73
CA ASP A 337 15.10 19.87 -10.43
C ASP A 337 14.12 20.42 -9.37
N ALA A 338 13.79 21.71 -9.42
CA ALA A 338 12.90 22.33 -8.45
C ALA A 338 11.46 21.86 -8.63
N TRP A 339 11.02 21.68 -9.88
CA TRP A 339 9.76 21.05 -10.24
C TRP A 339 9.77 19.57 -9.82
N LEU A 340 10.83 18.83 -10.14
CA LEU A 340 10.95 17.40 -9.78
C LEU A 340 10.91 17.15 -8.28
N LEU A 341 11.54 18.00 -7.47
CA LEU A 341 11.42 17.93 -6.01
C LEU A 341 9.96 18.04 -5.56
N ARG A 342 9.20 19.00 -6.11
CA ARG A 342 7.77 19.17 -5.77
C ARG A 342 6.93 17.98 -6.25
N PHE A 343 7.25 17.45 -7.44
CA PHE A 343 6.55 16.31 -8.01
C PHE A 343 6.83 15.01 -7.25
N TYR A 344 8.07 14.71 -6.89
CA TYR A 344 8.40 13.57 -6.03
C TYR A 344 7.78 13.70 -4.64
N ALA A 345 7.75 14.91 -4.07
CA ALA A 345 7.05 15.15 -2.83
C ALA A 345 5.54 14.84 -2.96
N LEU A 346 4.93 15.22 -4.08
CA LEU A 346 3.52 14.93 -4.37
C LEU A 346 3.26 13.42 -4.50
N LEU A 347 4.13 12.67 -5.16
CA LEU A 347 4.04 11.20 -5.26
C LEU A 347 4.27 10.51 -3.91
N GLY A 348 5.18 11.06 -3.08
CA GLY A 348 5.41 10.58 -1.72
C GLY A 348 4.18 10.78 -0.84
N GLU A 349 3.57 11.96 -0.91
CA GLU A 349 2.30 12.24 -0.24
C GLU A 349 1.17 11.31 -0.72
N ALA A 350 1.08 11.07 -2.03
CA ALA A 350 0.11 10.13 -2.60
C ALA A 350 0.23 8.74 -1.96
N CYS A 351 1.46 8.25 -1.78
CA CYS A 351 1.71 6.94 -1.20
C CYS A 351 1.53 6.93 0.33
N ASP A 352 2.14 7.89 1.04
CA ASP A 352 2.19 7.89 2.51
C ASP A 352 0.85 8.24 3.15
N VAL A 353 0.19 9.29 2.65
CA VAL A 353 -1.03 9.85 3.23
C VAL A 353 -2.26 9.20 2.62
N TYR A 354 -2.32 9.14 1.28
CA TYR A 354 -3.53 8.72 0.56
C TYR A 354 -3.54 7.23 0.18
N LYS A 355 -2.45 6.49 0.43
CA LYS A 355 -2.28 5.08 0.06
C LYS A 355 -2.53 4.81 -1.43
N LYS A 356 -2.15 5.77 -2.28
CA LYS A 356 -2.20 5.75 -3.75
C LYS A 356 -0.79 5.73 -4.33
N CYS A 357 -0.05 4.66 -4.03
CA CYS A 357 1.32 4.52 -4.50
C CYS A 357 1.38 4.19 -5.99
N VAL A 358 2.40 4.70 -6.68
CA VAL A 358 2.68 4.43 -8.09
C VAL A 358 3.53 3.17 -8.24
N ALA A 359 3.33 2.42 -9.31
CA ALA A 359 4.12 1.25 -9.69
C ALA A 359 4.88 1.59 -10.98
N ILE A 360 6.15 2.01 -10.81
CA ILE A 360 6.96 2.65 -11.86
C ILE A 360 8.36 2.04 -11.94
N ASP A 361 8.48 0.76 -11.59
CA ASP A 361 9.77 0.04 -11.47
C ASP A 361 10.58 0.06 -12.78
N ASP A 362 9.90 0.21 -13.91
CA ASP A 362 10.43 0.21 -15.28
C ASP A 362 10.50 1.60 -15.93
N LEU A 363 10.13 2.67 -15.23
CA LEU A 363 10.20 4.05 -15.75
C LEU A 363 11.51 4.74 -15.34
N SER A 364 12.23 5.25 -16.33
CA SER A 364 13.45 6.04 -16.17
C SER A 364 13.14 7.48 -15.79
N ILE A 365 12.59 7.67 -14.60
CA ILE A 365 12.21 9.00 -14.10
C ILE A 365 13.08 9.49 -12.94
N ILE A 366 13.99 8.69 -12.38
CA ILE A 366 14.80 9.10 -11.22
C ILE A 366 16.00 9.93 -11.69
N ARG A 367 16.05 11.20 -11.25
CA ARG A 367 17.07 12.17 -11.65
C ARG A 367 18.40 11.88 -10.96
N VAL A 368 19.45 11.61 -11.73
CA VAL A 368 20.79 11.26 -11.23
C VAL A 368 21.83 12.31 -11.61
N ALA A 369 22.90 12.40 -10.81
CA ALA A 369 24.03 13.25 -11.08
C ALA A 369 24.82 12.71 -12.29
N SER A 370 25.14 13.57 -13.25
CA SER A 370 25.91 13.23 -14.45
C SER A 370 26.72 14.44 -14.92
N ASP A 371 27.91 14.17 -15.46
CA ASP A 371 28.83 15.19 -15.98
C ASP A 371 28.32 15.80 -17.31
N THR A 372 27.45 15.08 -18.02
CA THR A 372 26.93 15.46 -19.35
C THR A 372 25.55 16.11 -19.31
N GLY A 373 25.05 16.49 -18.12
CA GLY A 373 23.78 17.17 -17.93
C GLY A 373 22.76 16.36 -17.13
N ASN A 374 21.48 16.59 -17.42
CA ASN A 374 20.37 16.01 -16.67
C ASN A 374 20.04 14.60 -17.16
N GLN A 375 20.42 13.57 -16.40
CA GLN A 375 20.16 12.15 -16.72
C GLN A 375 19.07 11.57 -15.81
N HIS A 376 18.29 10.62 -16.35
CA HIS A 376 17.36 9.82 -15.57
C HIS A 376 17.67 8.33 -15.65
N THR A 377 17.22 7.57 -14.66
CA THR A 377 17.33 6.11 -14.63
C THR A 377 16.13 5.48 -13.92
N GLU A 378 15.95 4.18 -14.09
CA GLU A 378 14.98 3.37 -13.34
C GLU A 378 15.29 3.38 -11.84
N PRO A 379 14.26 3.31 -10.96
CA PRO A 379 14.43 3.33 -9.52
C PRO A 379 15.42 2.31 -8.96
N GLY A 380 15.39 1.07 -9.44
CA GLY A 380 16.25 -0.02 -8.95
C GLY A 380 17.75 0.16 -9.28
N LYS A 381 18.10 1.09 -10.17
CA LYS A 381 19.48 1.38 -10.59
C LYS A 381 20.06 2.62 -9.88
N ALA A 382 19.25 3.35 -9.13
CA ALA A 382 19.62 4.60 -8.50
C ALA A 382 19.97 4.43 -7.01
N TYR A 383 20.92 5.22 -6.54
CA TYR A 383 21.37 5.18 -5.14
C TYR A 383 21.38 6.56 -4.47
N PHE A 384 21.11 6.61 -3.17
CA PHE A 384 21.36 7.80 -2.37
C PHE A 384 22.85 7.93 -2.05
N SER A 385 23.33 9.17 -2.07
CA SER A 385 24.65 9.51 -1.55
C SER A 385 24.67 9.39 -0.03
N LEU A 386 25.66 8.67 0.53
CA LEU A 386 25.95 8.70 1.97
C LEU A 386 26.80 9.92 2.30
N GLU A 387 26.36 10.72 3.28
CA GLU A 387 27.04 11.95 3.73
C GLU A 387 28.43 11.68 4.37
N GLU A 388 28.76 10.42 4.68
CA GLU A 388 29.97 10.04 5.43
C GLU A 388 31.01 9.21 4.63
N SER A 389 30.83 9.06 3.32
CA SER A 389 31.77 8.25 2.51
C SER A 389 32.96 9.09 2.06
N THR A 390 34.14 8.84 2.63
CA THR A 390 35.42 9.52 2.29
C THR A 390 35.98 9.14 0.91
N SER A 391 35.39 8.18 0.22
CA SER A 391 35.74 7.81 -1.16
C SER A 391 34.62 8.19 -2.12
N ALA A 392 34.94 8.97 -3.16
CA ALA A 392 34.02 9.24 -4.25
C ALA A 392 33.51 7.90 -4.84
N PRO A 393 32.19 7.76 -5.07
CA PRO A 393 31.67 6.55 -5.68
C PRO A 393 32.28 6.38 -7.09
N PRO A 394 32.46 5.12 -7.54
CA PRO A 394 32.85 4.83 -8.91
C PRO A 394 31.97 5.56 -9.95
N SER A 395 32.53 5.95 -11.09
CA SER A 395 31.84 6.72 -12.14
C SER A 395 30.65 6.00 -12.79
N ASP A 396 30.48 4.71 -12.54
CA ASP A 396 29.36 3.88 -13.01
C ASP A 396 28.18 3.82 -12.02
N VAL A 397 28.29 4.45 -10.85
CA VAL A 397 27.21 4.51 -9.85
C VAL A 397 26.32 5.72 -10.10
N LEU A 398 25.04 5.46 -10.35
CA LEU A 398 24.04 6.50 -10.61
C LEU A 398 23.47 7.03 -9.28
N LEU A 399 24.10 8.08 -8.75
CA LEU A 399 23.62 8.75 -7.55
C LEU A 399 22.44 9.66 -7.85
N VAL A 400 21.37 9.56 -7.06
CA VAL A 400 20.25 10.50 -7.12
C VAL A 400 20.76 11.90 -6.81
N LYS A 401 20.41 12.86 -7.69
CA LYS A 401 20.84 14.25 -7.55
C LYS A 401 20.22 14.83 -6.27
N GLN A 402 21.03 15.41 -5.39
CA GLN A 402 20.53 15.91 -4.10
C GLN A 402 19.49 17.04 -4.25
N THR A 403 19.49 17.76 -5.37
CA THR A 403 18.52 18.84 -5.65
C THR A 403 17.08 18.36 -5.77
N VAL A 404 16.83 17.09 -6.05
CA VAL A 404 15.47 16.54 -6.20
C VAL A 404 14.90 15.92 -4.92
N TYR A 405 15.65 15.89 -3.81
CA TYR A 405 15.15 15.36 -2.53
C TYR A 405 15.71 15.99 -1.24
N ALA A 406 16.90 16.62 -1.29
CA ALA A 406 17.60 17.15 -0.11
C ALA A 406 17.81 18.67 -0.13
N VAL A 407 17.89 19.29 -1.31
CA VAL A 407 18.09 20.75 -1.43
C VAL A 407 16.75 21.42 -1.76
N GLY A 408 16.10 21.97 -0.74
CA GLY A 408 14.80 22.62 -0.87
C GLY A 408 14.41 23.40 0.38
N ARG A 409 13.54 24.41 0.21
CA ARG A 409 13.11 25.31 1.30
C ARG A 409 12.16 24.65 2.32
N SER A 410 11.44 23.60 1.92
CA SER A 410 10.45 22.92 2.77
C SER A 410 10.95 21.54 3.23
N ASP A 411 11.12 21.37 4.54
CA ASP A 411 11.51 20.07 5.13
C ASP A 411 10.46 18.99 4.91
N ALA A 412 9.18 19.36 4.90
CA ALA A 412 8.08 18.45 4.60
C ALA A 412 8.19 17.90 3.16
N GLN A 413 8.44 18.77 2.17
CA GLN A 413 8.62 18.34 0.77
C GLN A 413 9.83 17.43 0.60
N LYS A 414 10.96 17.78 1.22
CA LYS A 414 12.18 16.95 1.19
C LYS A 414 11.93 15.56 1.77
N LYS A 415 11.25 15.49 2.92
CA LYS A 415 10.90 14.22 3.56
C LYS A 415 9.96 13.37 2.69
N SER A 416 8.93 13.98 2.10
CA SER A 416 8.01 13.27 1.20
C SER A 416 8.69 12.82 -0.10
N ALA A 417 9.54 13.64 -0.69
CA ALA A 417 10.30 13.27 -1.88
C ALA A 417 11.26 12.10 -1.60
N LYS A 418 11.96 12.14 -0.46
CA LYS A 418 12.81 11.02 -0.02
C LYS A 418 12.00 9.75 0.23
N SER A 419 10.85 9.88 0.91
CA SER A 419 9.93 8.76 1.16
C SER A 419 9.45 8.09 -0.14
N PHE A 420 9.11 8.90 -1.15
CA PHE A 420 8.80 8.40 -2.49
C PHE A 420 9.95 7.60 -3.10
N LEU A 421 11.17 8.16 -3.10
CA LEU A 421 12.35 7.52 -3.66
C LEU A 421 12.69 6.21 -2.93
N ASP A 422 12.63 6.20 -1.60
CA ASP A 422 12.77 4.99 -0.78
C ASP A 422 11.72 3.93 -1.18
N TYR A 423 10.46 4.35 -1.34
CA TYR A 423 9.35 3.46 -1.69
C TYR A 423 9.52 2.80 -3.06
N VAL A 424 9.96 3.54 -4.07
CA VAL A 424 10.13 3.02 -5.44
C VAL A 424 11.42 2.21 -5.62
N GLY A 425 12.25 2.09 -4.57
CA GLY A 425 13.38 1.17 -4.54
C GLY A 425 14.76 1.80 -4.68
N VAL A 426 14.89 3.13 -4.54
CA VAL A 426 16.19 3.79 -4.41
C VAL A 426 16.82 3.41 -3.07
N ARG A 427 18.10 3.00 -3.08
CA ARG A 427 18.80 2.47 -1.88
C ARG A 427 20.00 3.32 -1.50
N PRO A 428 20.41 3.35 -0.23
CA PRO A 428 21.70 3.94 0.14
C PRO A 428 22.85 3.15 -0.52
N TYR A 429 23.88 3.85 -1.00
CA TYR A 429 25.09 3.21 -1.52
C TYR A 429 26.02 2.76 -0.36
N ASP A 430 25.75 1.61 0.24
CA ASP A 430 26.61 1.03 1.29
C ASP A 430 27.66 0.04 0.74
N ALA A 431 28.62 -0.35 1.58
CA ALA A 431 29.67 -1.29 1.21
C ALA A 431 29.12 -2.65 0.72
N LYS A 432 27.95 -3.05 1.23
CA LYS A 432 27.25 -4.29 0.87
C LYS A 432 26.66 -4.21 -0.55
N ALA A 433 26.00 -3.10 -0.90
CA ALA A 433 25.51 -2.83 -2.25
C ALA A 433 26.66 -2.81 -3.26
N GLY A 434 27.81 -2.27 -2.87
CA GLY A 434 29.05 -2.34 -3.67
C GLY A 434 29.49 -3.77 -3.96
N ILE A 435 29.46 -4.68 -2.97
CA ILE A 435 29.79 -6.10 -3.16
C ILE A 435 28.76 -6.81 -4.06
N SER A 436 27.46 -6.63 -3.79
CA SER A 436 26.40 -7.26 -4.58
C SER A 436 26.50 -6.88 -6.07
N ARG A 437 26.77 -5.61 -6.38
CA ARG A 437 26.96 -5.15 -7.75
C ARG A 437 28.16 -5.82 -8.43
N ILE A 438 29.29 -5.95 -7.74
CA ILE A 438 30.46 -6.64 -8.30
C ILE A 438 30.12 -8.09 -8.62
N LEU A 439 29.33 -8.78 -7.78
CA LEU A 439 28.88 -10.15 -8.03
C LEU A 439 27.90 -10.25 -9.22
N GLU A 440 27.05 -9.25 -9.43
CA GLU A 440 26.17 -9.15 -10.61
C GLU A 440 26.97 -9.02 -11.91
N GLU A 441 28.12 -8.32 -11.90
CA GLU A 441 28.98 -8.23 -13.09
C GLU A 441 29.43 -9.61 -13.58
N TYR A 442 29.81 -10.52 -12.68
CA TYR A 442 30.18 -11.89 -13.04
C TYR A 442 28.99 -12.67 -13.62
N SER A 443 27.76 -12.38 -13.19
CA SER A 443 26.55 -13.03 -13.69
C SER A 443 26.07 -12.48 -15.04
N SER A 444 26.47 -11.25 -15.37
CA SER A 444 26.07 -10.55 -16.60
C SER A 444 26.79 -11.00 -17.88
N GLY A 445 27.80 -11.87 -17.76
CA GLY A 445 28.61 -12.34 -18.89
C GLY A 445 29.68 -11.35 -19.37
N LYS A 446 29.91 -10.25 -18.62
CA LYS A 446 30.96 -9.27 -18.90
C LYS A 446 32.35 -9.91 -18.73
N THR A 447 33.25 -9.69 -19.69
CA THR A 447 34.63 -10.18 -19.60
C THR A 447 35.41 -9.42 -18.53
N ILE A 448 35.85 -10.12 -17.48
CA ILE A 448 36.65 -9.56 -16.39
C ILE A 448 38.11 -9.99 -16.59
N SER A 449 39.07 -9.08 -16.40
CA SER A 449 40.50 -9.42 -16.45
C SER A 449 40.95 -10.13 -15.17
N LEU A 450 42.00 -10.96 -15.24
CA LEU A 450 42.55 -11.62 -14.05
C LEU A 450 42.97 -10.59 -12.97
N THR A 451 43.61 -9.49 -13.36
CA THR A 451 44.02 -8.43 -12.43
C THR A 451 42.82 -7.79 -11.72
N THR A 452 41.71 -7.56 -12.44
CA THR A 452 40.46 -7.05 -11.86
C THR A 452 39.82 -8.09 -10.95
N HIS A 453 39.80 -9.36 -11.37
CA HIS A 453 39.28 -10.46 -10.58
C HIS A 453 39.98 -10.58 -9.22
N ILE A 454 41.32 -10.55 -9.20
CA ILE A 454 42.09 -10.59 -7.96
C ILE A 454 41.81 -9.36 -7.07
N LYS A 455 41.59 -8.17 -7.66
CA LYS A 455 41.14 -6.99 -6.88
C LYS A 455 39.78 -7.21 -6.23
N HIS A 456 38.83 -7.79 -6.96
CA HIS A 456 37.50 -8.15 -6.43
C HIS A 456 37.63 -9.15 -5.27
N ILE A 457 38.46 -10.20 -5.40
CA ILE A 457 38.71 -11.17 -4.31
C ILE A 457 39.23 -10.48 -3.05
N ARG A 458 40.21 -9.58 -3.17
CA ARG A 458 40.72 -8.82 -2.00
C ARG A 458 39.64 -7.94 -1.36
N GLN A 459 38.74 -7.37 -2.17
CA GLN A 459 37.61 -6.57 -1.69
C GLN A 459 36.57 -7.44 -0.97
N PHE A 460 36.27 -8.63 -1.47
CA PHE A 460 35.37 -9.60 -0.84
C PHE A 460 35.88 -10.07 0.51
N ILE A 461 37.16 -10.43 0.60
CA ILE A 461 37.82 -10.80 1.86
C ILE A 461 37.74 -9.65 2.88
N ARG A 462 38.03 -8.41 2.44
CA ARG A 462 37.96 -7.24 3.31
C ARG A 462 36.53 -7.00 3.83
N HIS A 463 35.53 -7.09 2.97
CA HIS A 463 34.13 -6.94 3.35
C HIS A 463 33.70 -8.02 4.34
N TRP A 464 34.02 -9.28 4.07
CA TRP A 464 33.73 -10.39 4.96
C TRP A 464 34.38 -10.22 6.35
N LYS A 465 35.62 -9.72 6.42
CA LYS A 465 36.28 -9.43 7.69
C LYS A 465 35.59 -8.33 8.51
N GLN A 466 35.03 -7.32 7.82
CA GLN A 466 34.31 -6.22 8.47
C GLN A 466 32.88 -6.63 8.86
N SER A 467 32.25 -7.48 8.06
CA SER A 467 30.87 -7.94 8.23
C SER A 467 30.74 -9.48 8.03
N PRO A 468 31.16 -10.30 9.01
CA PRO A 468 31.14 -11.76 8.87
C PRO A 468 29.73 -12.37 8.71
N SER A 469 28.66 -11.63 9.03
CA SER A 469 27.28 -12.06 8.85
C SER A 469 26.80 -12.02 7.39
N ASP A 470 27.53 -11.35 6.49
CA ASP A 470 27.16 -11.17 5.09
C ASP A 470 27.62 -12.32 4.17
N THR A 471 28.01 -13.47 4.72
CA THR A 471 28.47 -14.65 3.94
C THR A 471 27.44 -15.13 2.92
N GLY A 472 26.14 -14.98 3.22
CA GLY A 472 25.04 -15.36 2.32
C GLY A 472 25.06 -14.65 0.97
N LEU A 473 25.75 -13.50 0.85
CA LEU A 473 25.95 -12.83 -0.45
C LEU A 473 26.77 -13.67 -1.43
N PHE A 474 27.69 -14.48 -0.92
CA PHE A 474 28.69 -15.19 -1.71
C PHE A 474 28.31 -16.65 -1.98
N GLU A 475 27.52 -17.30 -1.11
CA GLU A 475 27.29 -18.75 -1.12
C GLU A 475 26.84 -19.32 -2.48
N GLU A 476 25.96 -18.59 -3.17
CA GLU A 476 25.39 -18.99 -4.47
C GLU A 476 25.96 -18.17 -5.64
N ALA A 477 26.78 -17.16 -5.37
CA ALA A 477 27.28 -16.26 -6.40
C ALA A 477 28.37 -16.93 -7.24
N LEU A 478 28.31 -16.77 -8.56
CA LEU A 478 29.32 -17.27 -9.48
C LEU A 478 30.47 -16.27 -9.57
N PHE A 479 31.62 -16.59 -8.99
CA PHE A 479 32.80 -15.72 -9.09
C PHE A 479 34.15 -16.43 -8.91
N LEU A 480 34.18 -17.66 -8.40
CA LEU A 480 35.43 -18.39 -8.16
C LEU A 480 35.86 -19.20 -9.39
N VAL A 481 37.15 -19.43 -9.54
CA VAL A 481 37.71 -20.23 -10.64
C VAL A 481 38.10 -21.63 -10.14
N GLY A 482 37.68 -22.66 -10.88
CA GLY A 482 38.09 -24.04 -10.66
C GLY A 482 39.36 -24.41 -11.44
N SER A 483 40.15 -25.35 -10.93
CA SER A 483 41.37 -25.90 -11.55
C SER A 483 41.19 -26.39 -12.98
N ALA A 484 40.04 -27.00 -13.30
CA ALA A 484 39.68 -27.46 -14.65
C ALA A 484 39.59 -26.33 -15.70
N SER A 485 39.62 -25.07 -15.26
CA SER A 485 39.56 -23.89 -16.13
C SER A 485 40.95 -23.30 -16.40
N GLU A 486 42.01 -23.83 -15.79
CA GLU A 486 43.40 -23.34 -15.93
C GLU A 486 43.55 -21.81 -15.72
N GLY A 487 42.70 -21.20 -14.89
CA GLY A 487 42.71 -19.75 -14.65
C GLY A 487 41.94 -18.93 -15.69
N LYS A 488 41.26 -19.57 -16.65
CA LYS A 488 40.35 -18.90 -17.57
C LYS A 488 39.05 -18.54 -16.85
N LEU A 489 38.62 -17.29 -17.03
CA LEU A 489 37.43 -16.71 -16.41
C LEU A 489 36.14 -16.98 -17.20
N ASP A 490 36.20 -17.83 -18.23
CA ASP A 490 35.06 -18.32 -19.01
C ASP A 490 34.26 -19.42 -18.27
N LYS A 491 34.86 -20.06 -17.26
CA LYS A 491 34.22 -21.02 -16.37
C LYS A 491 34.38 -20.62 -14.90
N ILE A 492 33.42 -19.83 -14.43
CA ILE A 492 33.26 -19.44 -13.02
C ILE A 492 32.28 -20.36 -12.29
N TYR A 493 32.52 -20.55 -10.99
CA TYR A 493 31.79 -21.46 -10.12
C TYR A 493 31.26 -20.71 -8.90
N SER A 494 30.19 -21.24 -8.32
CA SER A 494 29.76 -20.87 -6.97
C SER A 494 30.64 -21.59 -5.94
N PRO A 495 30.79 -21.03 -4.72
CA PRO A 495 31.54 -21.68 -3.65
C PRO A 495 31.12 -23.14 -3.39
N LYS A 496 29.82 -23.41 -3.34
CA LYS A 496 29.29 -24.77 -3.11
C LYS A 496 29.64 -25.76 -4.22
N GLY A 497 29.98 -25.27 -5.41
CA GLY A 497 30.40 -26.05 -6.57
C GLY A 497 31.89 -26.41 -6.61
N LEU A 498 32.69 -25.98 -5.63
CA LEU A 498 34.13 -26.23 -5.57
C LEU A 498 34.53 -27.02 -4.32
N CYS A 499 35.69 -27.67 -4.38
CA CYS A 499 36.37 -28.24 -3.22
C CYS A 499 37.72 -27.58 -2.96
N LEU A 500 38.12 -27.54 -1.69
CA LEU A 500 39.39 -26.99 -1.25
C LEU A 500 40.38 -28.13 -1.03
N ASP A 501 41.54 -28.05 -1.68
CA ASP A 501 42.66 -28.97 -1.48
C ASP A 501 44.00 -28.24 -1.74
N MET A 502 45.08 -29.00 -1.91
CA MET A 502 46.41 -28.48 -2.25
C MET A 502 46.36 -27.56 -3.47
N PRO A 503 47.08 -26.42 -3.45
CA PRO A 503 48.14 -26.04 -2.50
C PRO A 503 47.64 -25.37 -1.20
N TYR A 504 46.33 -25.18 -1.04
CA TYR A 504 45.78 -24.36 0.05
C TYR A 504 45.69 -25.12 1.37
N GLU A 505 45.24 -26.37 1.32
CA GLU A 505 45.10 -27.25 2.48
C GLU A 505 45.13 -28.70 2.01
N HIS A 506 45.81 -29.58 2.73
CA HIS A 506 45.89 -30.99 2.35
C HIS A 506 44.65 -31.75 2.81
N THR A 507 43.60 -31.78 1.97
CA THR A 507 42.32 -32.44 2.27
C THR A 507 42.21 -33.81 1.59
N GLY A 508 42.78 -33.97 0.40
CA GLY A 508 42.60 -35.16 -0.46
C GLY A 508 41.26 -35.21 -1.19
N LEU A 509 40.56 -34.06 -1.29
CA LEU A 509 39.34 -33.92 -2.07
C LEU A 509 39.63 -33.81 -3.57
N ALA A 510 40.74 -33.23 -3.99
CA ALA A 510 41.09 -33.04 -5.40
C ALA A 510 41.14 -34.36 -6.17
N ASP A 511 41.72 -35.41 -5.58
CA ASP A 511 41.85 -36.73 -6.22
C ASP A 511 40.48 -37.37 -6.51
N LEU A 512 39.45 -37.00 -5.74
CA LEU A 512 38.12 -37.61 -5.77
C LEU A 512 37.05 -36.66 -6.34
N HIS A 513 37.45 -35.61 -7.07
CA HIS A 513 36.56 -34.58 -7.61
C HIS A 513 35.45 -35.14 -8.51
N GLU A 514 35.70 -36.23 -9.24
CA GLU A 514 34.70 -36.94 -10.06
C GLU A 514 33.55 -37.53 -9.22
N ILE A 515 33.84 -37.94 -7.97
CA ILE A 515 32.85 -38.57 -7.09
C ILE A 515 31.87 -37.53 -6.54
N HIS A 516 32.35 -36.39 -6.05
CA HIS A 516 31.48 -35.32 -5.54
C HIS A 516 31.12 -34.27 -6.58
N LYS A 517 31.65 -34.39 -7.81
CA LYS A 517 31.42 -33.50 -8.94
C LYS A 517 31.75 -32.04 -8.63
N LYS A 518 32.85 -31.80 -7.90
CA LYS A 518 33.34 -30.44 -7.65
C LYS A 518 34.83 -30.36 -7.94
N PRO A 519 35.26 -29.57 -8.94
CA PRO A 519 36.67 -29.41 -9.20
C PRO A 519 37.35 -28.65 -8.04
N PRO A 520 38.65 -28.87 -7.81
CA PRO A 520 39.38 -28.13 -6.81
C PRO A 520 39.52 -26.65 -7.20
N VAL A 521 39.56 -25.75 -6.21
CA VAL A 521 39.80 -24.31 -6.43
C VAL A 521 41.10 -24.12 -7.22
N TRP A 522 41.09 -23.21 -8.20
CA TRP A 522 42.24 -22.92 -9.05
C TRP A 522 43.47 -22.58 -8.21
N ASN A 523 44.62 -23.20 -8.48
CA ASN A 523 45.85 -23.03 -7.70
C ASN A 523 46.54 -21.66 -7.91
N GLY A 524 46.21 -20.92 -8.97
CA GLY A 524 46.87 -19.66 -9.29
C GLY A 524 46.63 -18.53 -8.29
N TYR A 525 45.60 -18.61 -7.44
CA TYR A 525 45.41 -17.62 -6.36
C TYR A 525 46.59 -17.58 -5.38
N GLN A 526 47.32 -18.69 -5.22
CA GLN A 526 48.53 -18.73 -4.37
C GLN A 526 49.65 -17.81 -4.88
N ASN A 527 49.71 -17.58 -6.19
CA ASN A 527 50.75 -16.76 -6.83
C ASN A 527 50.38 -15.26 -6.80
N GLU A 528 49.09 -14.95 -6.65
CA GLU A 528 48.53 -13.60 -6.74
C GLU A 528 48.24 -12.95 -5.37
N LEU A 529 48.23 -13.75 -4.30
CA LEU A 529 47.94 -13.33 -2.93
C LEU A 529 49.20 -13.41 -2.05
N SER A 530 49.34 -12.47 -1.12
CA SER A 530 50.40 -12.54 -0.10
C SER A 530 50.18 -13.71 0.85
N ILE A 531 51.21 -14.12 1.60
CA ILE A 531 51.13 -15.24 2.57
C ILE A 531 49.97 -15.04 3.58
N ASP A 532 49.82 -13.84 4.14
CA ASP A 532 48.72 -13.53 5.05
C ASP A 532 47.38 -13.43 4.31
N GLY A 533 47.38 -12.89 3.09
CA GLY A 533 46.20 -12.86 2.23
C GLY A 533 45.70 -14.24 1.84
N LEU A 534 46.59 -15.23 1.72
CA LEU A 534 46.26 -16.62 1.43
C LEU A 534 45.56 -17.29 2.62
N LYS A 535 46.03 -17.04 3.85
CA LYS A 535 45.36 -17.52 5.08
C LYS A 535 43.95 -16.95 5.18
N ASP A 536 43.80 -15.65 4.93
CA ASP A 536 42.51 -14.98 4.93
C ASP A 536 41.58 -15.51 3.85
N PHE A 537 42.12 -15.79 2.65
CA PHE A 537 41.38 -16.36 1.55
C PHE A 537 40.87 -17.75 1.89
N VAL A 538 41.70 -18.63 2.45
CA VAL A 538 41.28 -19.97 2.89
C VAL A 538 40.16 -19.89 3.95
N ALA A 539 40.30 -19.00 4.94
CA ALA A 539 39.26 -18.78 5.95
C ALA A 539 37.95 -18.27 5.33
N PHE A 540 38.05 -17.34 4.38
CA PHE A 540 36.92 -16.82 3.62
C PHE A 540 36.23 -17.92 2.81
N LEU A 541 36.96 -18.75 2.05
CA LEU A 541 36.41 -19.86 1.26
C LEU A 541 35.63 -20.86 2.12
N LYS A 542 36.15 -21.20 3.31
CA LYS A 542 35.45 -22.06 4.27
C LYS A 542 34.17 -21.41 4.78
N ALA A 543 34.20 -20.11 5.06
CA ALA A 543 33.04 -19.37 5.57
C ALA A 543 31.89 -19.25 4.55
N ILE A 544 32.21 -19.13 3.26
CA ILE A 544 31.22 -18.99 2.17
C ILE A 544 30.77 -20.34 1.59
N GLY A 545 31.24 -21.47 2.12
CA GLY A 545 30.72 -22.80 1.81
C GLY A 545 31.47 -23.60 0.74
N VAL A 546 32.75 -23.30 0.46
CA VAL A 546 33.60 -24.22 -0.32
C VAL A 546 33.81 -25.52 0.45
N GLN A 547 33.73 -26.67 -0.23
CA GLN A 547 33.85 -27.97 0.42
C GLN A 547 35.29 -28.22 0.89
N CYS A 548 35.52 -28.25 2.20
CA CYS A 548 36.83 -28.59 2.79
C CYS A 548 36.87 -29.97 3.46
N GLU A 549 35.71 -30.62 3.66
CA GLU A 549 35.58 -31.94 4.28
C GLU A 549 34.31 -32.65 3.78
N LEU A 550 34.22 -33.96 4.00
CA LEU A 550 32.96 -34.69 3.86
C LEU A 550 32.10 -34.49 5.11
N LYS A 551 30.80 -34.29 4.91
CA LYS A 551 29.83 -34.11 6.00
C LYS A 551 28.75 -35.16 5.92
N VAL A 552 28.31 -35.63 7.08
CA VAL A 552 27.11 -36.45 7.19
C VAL A 552 25.89 -35.54 7.06
N VAL A 553 25.05 -35.83 6.07
CA VAL A 553 23.85 -35.05 5.72
C VAL A 553 22.60 -35.90 5.88
N LYS A 554 21.43 -35.24 5.97
CA LYS A 554 20.14 -35.95 5.97
C LYS A 554 19.91 -36.66 4.64
N SER A 555 19.43 -37.90 4.69
CA SER A 555 19.05 -38.73 3.56
C SER A 555 17.55 -38.97 3.53
N ARG A 556 17.03 -39.47 2.41
CA ARG A 556 15.65 -39.95 2.32
C ARG A 556 15.55 -41.27 3.07
N ILE A 557 14.57 -41.37 3.96
CA ILE A 557 14.30 -42.60 4.74
C ILE A 557 13.98 -43.81 3.84
N SER A 558 13.44 -43.57 2.64
CA SER A 558 13.10 -44.60 1.66
C SER A 558 14.31 -45.33 1.09
N ASP A 559 15.48 -44.69 1.14
CA ASP A 559 16.71 -45.24 0.57
C ASP A 559 17.38 -46.21 1.56
N ASN A 560 16.92 -46.22 2.81
CA ASN A 560 17.39 -47.15 3.83
C ASN A 560 16.98 -48.59 3.50
N PRO A 561 17.89 -49.58 3.56
CA PRO A 561 17.54 -50.99 3.38
C PRO A 561 16.40 -51.46 4.31
N HIS A 562 16.32 -50.90 5.52
CA HIS A 562 15.29 -51.21 6.52
C HIS A 562 13.91 -50.62 6.19
N TRP A 563 13.81 -49.73 5.19
CA TRP A 563 12.54 -49.30 4.63
C TRP A 563 11.88 -50.41 3.80
N ASN A 564 12.66 -51.05 2.93
CA ASN A 564 12.18 -52.11 2.03
C ASN A 564 11.90 -53.42 2.77
N SER A 565 12.64 -53.73 3.84
CA SER A 565 12.34 -54.84 4.74
C SER A 565 11.05 -54.62 5.56
N LYS A 566 10.40 -53.46 5.39
CA LYS A 566 9.22 -52.99 6.13
C LYS A 566 9.45 -52.81 7.63
N GLU A 567 10.68 -52.82 8.11
CA GLU A 567 11.00 -52.60 9.53
C GLU A 567 10.73 -51.16 9.95
N LEU A 568 11.21 -50.19 9.18
CA LEU A 568 10.91 -48.76 9.38
C LEU A 568 9.49 -48.43 8.93
N ALA A 569 9.05 -48.95 7.78
CA ALA A 569 7.77 -48.59 7.16
C ALA A 569 6.58 -49.43 7.63
N GLN A 570 6.73 -50.26 8.67
CA GLN A 570 5.73 -51.26 9.07
C GLN A 570 4.34 -50.65 9.27
N ASP A 571 4.27 -49.56 10.03
CA ASP A 571 3.01 -48.91 10.42
C ASP A 571 2.36 -48.14 9.26
N TYR A 572 3.17 -47.73 8.29
CA TYR A 572 2.71 -47.06 7.08
C TYR A 572 2.16 -48.07 6.06
N ASN A 573 2.79 -49.23 5.93
CA ASN A 573 2.48 -50.23 4.91
C ASN A 573 1.41 -51.25 5.31
N THR A 574 1.07 -51.38 6.59
CA THR A 574 0.12 -52.40 7.10
C THR A 574 -1.33 -51.91 7.22
N SER A 575 -1.55 -50.60 7.23
CA SER A 575 -2.87 -50.01 7.47
C SER A 575 -3.36 -49.27 6.22
N SER A 576 -4.39 -49.80 5.55
CA SER A 576 -5.05 -49.11 4.44
C SER A 576 -5.59 -47.75 4.91
N GLY A 577 -4.94 -46.66 4.52
CA GLY A 577 -5.38 -45.29 4.84
C GLY A 577 -4.46 -44.49 5.79
N THR A 578 -3.29 -45.01 6.19
CA THR A 578 -2.31 -44.22 6.97
C THR A 578 -1.74 -43.08 6.14
N LYS A 579 -1.98 -41.83 6.59
CA LYS A 579 -1.45 -40.62 5.96
C LYS A 579 -0.28 -40.04 6.75
N TRP A 580 0.69 -39.49 6.03
CA TRP A 580 1.69 -38.61 6.60
C TRP A 580 1.03 -37.30 7.00
N THR A 581 1.29 -36.85 8.22
CA THR A 581 0.77 -35.58 8.74
C THR A 581 1.93 -34.72 9.19
N GLY A 582 1.69 -33.44 9.51
CA GLY A 582 2.74 -32.53 10.00
C GLY A 582 3.41 -32.95 11.32
N THR A 583 3.02 -34.08 11.91
CA THR A 583 3.65 -34.66 13.12
C THR A 583 4.50 -35.90 12.83
N SER A 584 4.71 -36.24 11.55
CA SER A 584 5.60 -37.30 11.12
C SER A 584 7.06 -37.04 11.51
N VAL A 585 7.82 -38.11 11.72
CA VAL A 585 9.28 -38.08 11.84
C VAL A 585 9.82 -38.90 10.68
N SER A 586 10.75 -38.33 9.93
CA SER A 586 11.42 -39.00 8.82
C SER A 586 12.85 -38.46 8.80
N GLU A 587 13.74 -39.18 9.46
CA GLU A 587 15.15 -38.81 9.57
C GLU A 587 16.03 -40.00 9.25
N ASP A 588 16.94 -39.82 8.29
CA ASP A 588 18.02 -40.74 8.01
C ASP A 588 19.26 -39.93 7.63
N TYR A 589 20.44 -40.54 7.64
CA TYR A 589 21.71 -39.87 7.50
C TYR A 589 22.66 -40.67 6.61
N THR A 590 23.42 -39.96 5.77
CA THR A 590 24.42 -40.54 4.87
C THR A 590 25.52 -39.52 4.54
N ILE A 591 26.60 -39.99 3.93
CA ILE A 591 27.55 -39.12 3.22
C ILE A 591 27.10 -39.06 1.76
N LEU A 592 27.03 -37.87 1.16
CA LEU A 592 26.65 -37.75 -0.25
C LEU A 592 27.61 -38.56 -1.13
N ASN A 593 27.07 -39.42 -2.00
CA ASN A 593 27.82 -40.36 -2.84
C ASN A 593 28.68 -41.37 -2.05
N CYS A 594 28.32 -41.70 -0.81
CA CYS A 594 29.05 -42.63 0.07
C CYS A 594 29.48 -43.94 -0.63
N LEU A 595 28.56 -44.60 -1.35
CA LEU A 595 28.88 -45.85 -2.05
C LEU A 595 29.95 -45.69 -3.13
N SER A 596 29.99 -44.56 -3.82
CA SER A 596 31.02 -44.28 -4.81
C SER A 596 32.38 -44.09 -4.16
N TYR A 597 32.44 -43.39 -3.01
CA TYR A 597 33.68 -43.27 -2.23
C TYR A 597 34.16 -44.64 -1.73
N LEU A 598 33.27 -45.47 -1.19
CA LEU A 598 33.61 -46.81 -0.72
C LEU A 598 34.14 -47.72 -1.85
N LYS A 599 33.61 -47.55 -3.07
CA LYS A 599 34.04 -48.32 -4.25
C LYS A 599 35.38 -47.86 -4.85
N SER A 600 35.82 -46.63 -4.57
CA SER A 600 37.08 -46.11 -5.12
C SER A 600 38.29 -46.91 -4.68
N GLY A 601 38.27 -47.48 -3.48
CA GLY A 601 39.41 -48.22 -2.92
C GLY A 601 40.64 -47.33 -2.66
N GLU A 602 40.46 -46.02 -2.61
CA GLU A 602 41.56 -45.06 -2.39
C GLU A 602 41.71 -44.72 -0.91
N LEU A 603 42.98 -44.56 -0.48
CA LEU A 603 43.30 -44.15 0.90
C LEU A 603 42.69 -42.79 1.26
N SER A 604 42.70 -41.84 0.32
CA SER A 604 42.09 -40.51 0.43
C SER A 604 40.59 -40.59 0.73
N ALA A 605 39.88 -41.47 0.03
CA ALA A 605 38.43 -41.66 0.19
C ALA A 605 38.10 -42.21 1.58
N SER A 606 38.84 -43.23 2.02
CA SER A 606 38.68 -43.80 3.36
C SER A 606 38.99 -42.81 4.46
N ARG A 607 40.05 -42.00 4.31
CA ARG A 607 40.39 -40.96 5.29
C ARG A 607 39.29 -39.89 5.39
N LEU A 608 38.74 -39.46 4.26
CA LEU A 608 37.64 -38.50 4.22
C LEU A 608 36.36 -39.06 4.87
N ILE A 609 35.99 -40.32 4.57
CA ILE A 609 34.86 -40.99 5.21
C ILE A 609 35.10 -41.12 6.72
N TRP A 610 36.30 -41.53 7.13
CA TRP A 610 36.66 -41.70 8.54
C TRP A 610 36.52 -40.39 9.31
N ASN A 611 37.08 -39.30 8.78
CA ASN A 611 36.97 -37.97 9.38
C ASN A 611 35.52 -37.48 9.45
N ALA A 612 34.72 -37.72 8.42
CA ALA A 612 33.30 -37.39 8.43
C ALA A 612 32.54 -38.20 9.50
N LEU A 613 32.91 -39.46 9.70
CA LEU A 613 32.28 -40.37 10.66
C LEU A 613 32.59 -39.97 12.11
N ILE A 614 33.85 -39.74 12.46
CA ILE A 614 34.24 -39.43 13.85
C ILE A 614 33.80 -38.02 14.28
N ASN A 615 33.60 -37.10 13.33
CA ASN A 615 33.11 -35.74 13.60
C ASN A 615 31.58 -35.59 13.48
N ALA A 616 30.87 -36.64 13.08
CA ALA A 616 29.41 -36.58 12.93
C ALA A 616 28.66 -36.60 14.27
N ASP A 617 27.44 -36.08 14.25
CA ASP A 617 26.51 -36.08 15.38
C ASP A 617 26.04 -37.50 15.71
N THR A 618 25.99 -37.86 17.01
CA THR A 618 25.52 -39.15 17.53
C THR A 618 24.16 -39.57 16.96
N LYS A 619 23.26 -38.63 16.65
CA LYS A 619 21.95 -38.94 16.04
C LYS A 619 22.07 -39.64 14.69
N SER A 620 23.20 -39.47 14.01
CA SER A 620 23.46 -40.06 12.69
C SER A 620 23.65 -41.58 12.73
N ALA A 621 23.67 -42.19 13.92
CA ALA A 621 23.77 -43.64 14.08
C ALA A 621 22.49 -44.38 13.65
N LYS A 622 21.32 -43.72 13.79
CA LYS A 622 20.02 -44.33 13.62
C LYS A 622 19.15 -43.56 12.62
N ALA A 623 18.37 -44.30 11.85
CA ALA A 623 17.23 -43.83 11.10
C ALA A 623 15.98 -43.86 11.98
N LEU A 624 15.16 -42.80 11.93
CA LEU A 624 13.94 -42.65 12.72
C LEU A 624 12.74 -42.42 11.80
N PHE A 625 11.69 -43.21 11.99
CA PHE A 625 10.45 -43.05 11.24
C PHE A 625 9.20 -43.16 12.09
N ARG A 626 8.25 -42.23 11.91
CA ARG A 626 6.84 -42.39 12.26
C ARG A 626 5.96 -41.62 11.27
N PRO A 627 4.83 -42.19 10.81
CA PRO A 627 3.95 -41.49 9.87
C PRO A 627 3.10 -40.39 10.53
N ASN A 628 2.73 -40.53 11.81
CA ASN A 628 2.02 -39.54 12.62
C ASN A 628 2.07 -39.89 14.13
N GLN A 629 1.53 -39.03 14.99
CA GLN A 629 1.51 -39.19 16.46
C GLN A 629 0.82 -40.46 16.99
N LYS A 630 0.01 -41.18 16.21
CA LYS A 630 -0.67 -42.40 16.68
C LYS A 630 0.28 -43.60 16.78
N TYR A 631 1.43 -43.53 16.11
CA TYR A 631 2.37 -44.64 16.01
C TYR A 631 3.67 -44.34 16.78
N PRO A 632 4.32 -45.36 17.36
CA PRO A 632 5.63 -45.20 17.99
C PRO A 632 6.69 -44.79 16.95
N ILE A 633 7.78 -44.19 17.43
CA ILE A 633 8.96 -43.96 16.58
C ILE A 633 9.64 -45.31 16.39
N ARG A 634 9.82 -45.71 15.13
CA ARG A 634 10.62 -46.87 14.75
C ARG A 634 12.05 -46.43 14.50
N GLU A 635 12.99 -47.23 14.98
CA GLU A 635 14.41 -46.99 14.84
C GLU A 635 15.06 -48.14 14.08
N ALA A 636 16.00 -47.82 13.21
CA ALA A 636 16.89 -48.79 12.56
C ALA A 636 18.28 -48.17 12.40
N PRO A 637 19.35 -48.92 12.05
CA PRO A 637 20.62 -48.31 11.65
C PRO A 637 20.44 -47.30 10.50
N SER A 638 21.16 -46.19 10.56
CA SER A 638 21.12 -45.20 9.47
C SER A 638 21.71 -45.75 8.17
N LEU A 639 21.35 -45.15 7.04
CA LEU A 639 21.89 -45.51 5.73
C LEU A 639 23.43 -45.45 5.72
N LEU A 640 24.01 -44.45 6.41
CA LEU A 640 25.45 -44.35 6.65
C LEU A 640 25.99 -45.62 7.29
N VAL A 641 25.42 -46.04 8.42
CA VAL A 641 25.87 -47.21 9.17
C VAL A 641 25.72 -48.49 8.33
N CYS A 642 24.59 -48.67 7.63
CA CYS A 642 24.38 -49.81 6.75
C CYS A 642 25.47 -49.93 5.67
N HIS A 643 25.82 -48.82 5.01
CA HIS A 643 26.85 -48.81 3.98
C HIS A 643 28.25 -49.07 4.55
N LEU A 644 28.64 -48.35 5.60
CA LEU A 644 29.98 -48.48 6.17
C LEU A 644 30.21 -49.85 6.81
N LYS A 645 29.18 -50.47 7.38
CA LYS A 645 29.23 -51.79 8.02
C LYS A 645 29.35 -52.93 6.99
N SER A 646 28.84 -52.76 5.77
CA SER A 646 28.79 -53.81 4.75
C SER A 646 30.02 -53.87 3.83
N HIS A 647 30.84 -52.82 3.79
CA HIS A 647 31.98 -52.69 2.86
C HIS A 647 33.33 -52.83 3.56
N SER A 648 34.33 -53.33 2.84
CA SER A 648 35.74 -53.29 3.26
C SER A 648 36.35 -51.96 2.82
N TRP A 649 36.56 -51.03 3.74
CA TRP A 649 36.96 -49.67 3.40
C TRP A 649 37.98 -49.06 4.36
N ILE A 650 38.32 -49.70 5.47
CA ILE A 650 39.32 -49.17 6.39
C ILE A 650 40.65 -49.85 6.08
N PRO A 651 41.68 -49.10 5.62
CA PRO A 651 42.98 -49.67 5.36
C PRO A 651 43.73 -49.93 6.67
N ASP A 652 44.26 -51.14 6.82
CA ASP A 652 45.16 -51.47 7.93
C ASP A 652 46.58 -50.91 7.72
N LYS A 653 47.49 -51.16 8.67
CA LYS A 653 48.90 -50.76 8.58
C LYS A 653 49.64 -51.31 7.36
N SER A 654 49.20 -52.44 6.81
CA SER A 654 49.76 -53.03 5.58
C SER A 654 49.15 -52.43 4.30
N GLY A 655 48.08 -51.64 4.43
CA GLY A 655 47.35 -51.02 3.32
C GLY A 655 46.20 -51.87 2.79
N GLU A 656 45.89 -53.02 3.41
CA GLU A 656 44.78 -53.87 3.02
C GLU A 656 43.46 -53.30 3.57
N PHE A 657 42.45 -53.17 2.70
CA PHE A 657 41.14 -52.65 3.09
C PHE A 657 40.31 -53.75 3.76
N ARG A 658 39.96 -53.53 5.02
CA ARG A 658 39.18 -54.46 5.85
C ARG A 658 37.83 -53.86 6.22
N LYS A 659 36.91 -54.73 6.63
CA LYS A 659 35.62 -54.30 7.17
C LYS A 659 35.80 -53.79 8.60
N PRO A 660 34.97 -52.83 9.06
CA PRO A 660 35.08 -52.32 10.42
C PRO A 660 35.07 -53.40 11.51
N GLN A 661 34.31 -54.47 11.33
CA GLN A 661 34.17 -55.54 12.33
C GLN A 661 35.44 -56.37 12.51
N ASP A 662 36.28 -56.42 11.48
CA ASP A 662 37.51 -57.20 11.46
C ASP A 662 38.76 -56.38 11.83
N MET A 663 38.57 -55.12 12.24
CA MET A 663 39.65 -54.19 12.59
C MET A 663 39.76 -53.99 14.10
N THR A 664 40.98 -53.87 14.62
CA THR A 664 41.25 -53.39 15.98
C THR A 664 41.79 -51.97 15.98
N LYS A 665 41.87 -51.36 17.17
CA LYS A 665 42.53 -50.07 17.34
C LYS A 665 44.00 -50.12 16.93
N ASP A 666 44.67 -51.25 17.14
CA ASP A 666 46.09 -51.43 16.83
C ASP A 666 46.34 -51.65 15.34
N ASP A 667 45.32 -52.02 14.57
CA ASP A 667 45.40 -52.17 13.11
C ASP A 667 45.27 -50.82 12.38
N LEU A 668 44.80 -49.77 13.05
CA LEU A 668 44.61 -48.44 12.46
C LEU A 668 45.95 -47.80 12.09
N ARG A 669 45.97 -47.15 10.92
CA ARG A 669 47.07 -46.29 10.49
C ARG A 669 47.09 -44.99 11.30
N MET A 670 48.25 -44.33 11.33
CA MET A 670 48.43 -43.06 12.07
C MET A 670 47.48 -41.94 11.60
N ASP A 671 47.09 -41.93 10.33
CA ASP A 671 46.19 -40.95 9.73
C ASP A 671 44.68 -41.23 9.97
N PHE A 672 44.37 -42.28 10.75
CA PHE A 672 43.01 -42.67 11.14
C PHE A 672 42.86 -42.61 12.67
N PRO A 673 42.69 -41.41 13.26
CA PRO A 673 42.61 -41.27 14.71
C PRO A 673 41.38 -41.99 15.25
N TYR A 674 41.56 -42.80 16.29
CA TYR A 674 40.47 -43.47 16.99
C TYR A 674 39.72 -42.47 17.89
N ASP A 675 38.49 -42.13 17.52
CA ASP A 675 37.56 -41.36 18.34
C ASP A 675 36.15 -41.94 18.22
N ASN A 676 35.61 -42.41 19.34
CA ASN A 676 34.26 -43.00 19.41
C ASN A 676 33.35 -42.25 20.41
N ARG A 677 33.64 -40.98 20.71
CA ARG A 677 32.82 -40.17 21.63
C ARG A 677 31.38 -40.01 21.13
N ASN A 678 31.18 -40.04 19.81
CA ASN A 678 29.85 -39.98 19.19
C ASN A 678 29.17 -41.35 19.05
N GLY A 679 29.83 -42.45 19.42
CA GLY A 679 29.29 -43.82 19.34
C GLY A 679 29.18 -44.40 17.93
N LEU A 680 29.62 -43.70 16.88
CA LEU A 680 29.45 -44.14 15.49
C LEU A 680 30.41 -45.29 15.09
N LEU A 681 31.59 -45.40 15.71
CA LEU A 681 32.45 -46.57 15.52
C LEU A 681 31.80 -47.82 16.12
N THR A 682 31.11 -47.68 17.26
CA THR A 682 30.29 -48.77 17.81
C THR A 682 29.13 -49.13 16.87
N ALA A 683 28.46 -48.13 16.28
CA ALA A 683 27.32 -48.36 15.40
C ALA A 683 27.68 -49.17 14.13
N ILE A 684 28.88 -48.96 13.59
CA ILE A 684 29.40 -49.77 12.46
C ILE A 684 30.02 -51.09 12.89
N SER A 685 29.88 -51.48 14.17
CA SER A 685 30.41 -52.72 14.75
C SER A 685 31.94 -52.80 14.72
N PHE A 686 32.66 -51.69 14.88
CA PHE A 686 34.13 -51.68 14.83
C PHE A 686 34.75 -52.65 15.85
N GLY A 687 35.59 -53.58 15.38
CA GLY A 687 36.26 -54.60 16.19
C GLY A 687 35.37 -55.69 16.79
N GLU A 688 34.10 -55.79 16.39
CA GLU A 688 33.17 -56.76 16.95
C GLU A 688 33.57 -58.22 16.65
N ASN A 689 34.00 -58.54 15.42
CA ASN A 689 34.38 -59.92 15.08
C ASN A 689 35.67 -60.34 15.80
N VAL A 690 36.62 -59.42 15.96
CA VAL A 690 37.85 -59.69 16.71
C VAL A 690 37.54 -59.94 18.18
N LYS A 691 36.65 -59.14 18.78
CA LYS A 691 36.16 -59.38 20.14
C LYS A 691 35.46 -60.74 20.27
N LYS A 692 34.63 -61.14 19.30
CA LYS A 692 33.93 -62.44 19.31
C LYS A 692 34.86 -63.65 19.13
N ARG A 693 36.01 -63.45 18.49
CA ARG A 693 37.04 -64.48 18.33
C ARG A 693 37.96 -64.62 19.55
N SER A 694 37.91 -63.71 20.53
CA SER A 694 38.72 -63.84 21.74
C SER A 694 38.23 -65.01 22.59
N GLU A 695 39.17 -65.75 23.18
CA GLU A 695 38.87 -66.89 24.06
C GLU A 695 37.97 -66.47 25.24
N GLU A 696 38.22 -65.28 25.78
CA GLU A 696 37.45 -64.69 26.87
C GLU A 696 35.98 -64.44 26.49
N TYR A 697 35.70 -63.98 25.27
CA TYR A 697 34.33 -63.84 24.80
C TYR A 697 33.66 -65.20 24.60
N GLN A 698 34.36 -66.16 23.99
CA GLN A 698 33.83 -67.50 23.76
C GLN A 698 33.51 -68.24 25.06
N ASP A 699 34.32 -68.07 26.10
CA ASP A 699 34.04 -68.61 27.44
C ASP A 699 32.78 -68.00 28.05
N ARG A 700 32.62 -66.68 27.95
CA ARG A 700 31.42 -65.99 28.43
C ARG A 700 30.18 -66.38 27.63
N ASP A 701 30.30 -66.59 26.32
CA ASP A 701 29.22 -67.01 25.43
C ASP A 701 28.75 -68.42 25.71
N ARG A 702 29.71 -69.35 25.91
CA ARG A 702 29.41 -70.68 26.44
C ARG A 702 28.70 -70.61 27.80
N GLY A 703 29.10 -69.67 28.66
CA GLY A 703 28.43 -69.40 29.93
C GLY A 703 26.99 -68.93 29.77
N ALA A 704 26.73 -68.00 28.86
CA ALA A 704 25.39 -67.49 28.55
C ALA A 704 24.48 -68.57 27.96
N GLN A 705 25.01 -69.39 27.04
CA GLN A 705 24.30 -70.53 26.45
C GLN A 705 23.94 -71.60 27.48
N ARG A 706 24.82 -71.88 28.45
CA ARG A 706 24.50 -72.77 29.58
C ARG A 706 23.36 -72.23 30.46
N MET A 707 23.19 -70.90 30.50
CA MET A 707 22.09 -70.24 31.21
C MET A 707 20.82 -70.10 30.36
N GLY A 708 20.80 -70.66 29.15
CA GLY A 708 19.64 -70.67 28.26
C GLY A 708 19.48 -69.45 27.36
N PHE A 709 20.49 -68.59 27.27
CA PHE A 709 20.52 -67.46 26.34
C PHE A 709 21.23 -67.86 25.04
N HIS A 710 20.81 -67.33 23.90
CA HIS A 710 21.42 -67.63 22.60
C HIS A 710 22.79 -66.95 22.43
N SER A 711 23.10 -65.91 23.21
CA SER A 711 24.39 -65.21 23.19
C SER A 711 24.70 -64.48 24.51
N VAL A 712 25.96 -64.08 24.72
CA VAL A 712 26.36 -63.16 25.82
C VAL A 712 25.56 -61.88 25.77
N GLU A 713 25.34 -61.30 24.59
CA GLU A 713 24.65 -60.03 24.43
C GLU A 713 23.19 -60.14 24.89
N GLU A 714 22.52 -61.26 24.59
CA GLU A 714 21.16 -61.50 25.06
C GLU A 714 21.10 -61.64 26.59
N ALA A 715 22.05 -62.36 27.18
CA ALA A 715 22.16 -62.49 28.63
C ALA A 715 22.43 -61.14 29.31
N GLU A 716 23.31 -60.32 28.73
CA GLU A 716 23.63 -58.97 29.23
C GLU A 716 22.44 -58.00 29.11
N GLU A 717 21.67 -58.07 28.02
CA GLU A 717 20.51 -57.21 27.81
C GLU A 717 19.38 -57.55 28.81
N VAL A 718 19.11 -58.84 29.02
CA VAL A 718 18.17 -59.27 30.07
C VAL A 718 18.67 -58.84 31.46
N ALA A 719 19.96 -58.95 31.73
CA ALA A 719 20.55 -58.46 32.98
C ALA A 719 20.42 -56.94 33.15
N ARG A 720 20.52 -56.15 32.07
CA ARG A 720 20.27 -54.70 32.10
C ARG A 720 18.80 -54.37 32.35
N LEU A 721 17.87 -55.07 31.72
CA LEU A 721 16.43 -54.87 31.92
C LEU A 721 16.04 -55.13 33.37
N LEU A 722 16.56 -56.21 33.97
CA LEU A 722 16.37 -56.52 35.38
C LEU A 722 16.97 -55.43 36.29
N LYS A 723 18.17 -54.93 35.97
CA LYS A 723 18.81 -53.81 36.70
C LYS A 723 18.07 -52.48 36.53
N ALA A 724 17.39 -52.28 35.41
CA ALA A 724 16.56 -51.11 35.12
C ALA A 724 15.17 -51.17 35.77
N GLY A 725 14.87 -52.24 36.52
CA GLY A 725 13.64 -52.39 37.30
C GLY A 725 12.52 -53.14 36.60
N VAL A 726 12.76 -53.69 35.39
CA VAL A 726 11.78 -54.58 34.73
C VAL A 726 11.76 -55.91 35.48
N THR A 727 10.60 -56.30 35.98
CA THR A 727 10.46 -57.52 36.77
C THR A 727 10.28 -58.75 35.88
N LEU A 728 10.67 -59.93 36.39
CA LEU A 728 10.45 -61.21 35.67
C LEU A 728 8.95 -61.49 35.43
N GLU A 729 8.06 -60.93 36.24
CA GLU A 729 6.60 -61.03 36.05
C GLU A 729 6.09 -60.19 34.87
N GLU A 730 6.61 -58.98 34.69
CA GLU A 730 6.28 -58.14 33.53
C GLU A 730 6.72 -58.80 32.21
N ILE A 731 7.92 -59.37 32.16
CA ILE A 731 8.43 -60.11 30.98
C ILE A 731 7.55 -61.34 30.70
N ARG A 732 7.14 -62.08 31.74
CA ARG A 732 6.23 -63.23 31.60
C ARG A 732 4.86 -62.81 31.09
N SER A 733 4.29 -61.70 31.59
CA SER A 733 2.96 -61.23 31.22
C SER A 733 2.82 -60.87 29.74
N LEU A 734 3.87 -60.28 29.14
CA LEU A 734 3.91 -59.93 27.71
C LEU A 734 4.00 -61.18 26.82
N ALA A 735 4.72 -62.21 27.26
CA ALA A 735 4.83 -63.48 26.54
C ALA A 735 3.52 -64.28 26.53
N THR A 736 2.70 -64.18 27.58
CA THR A 736 1.37 -64.82 27.63
C THR A 736 0.32 -64.08 26.80
N GLN A 737 0.39 -62.75 26.67
CA GLN A 737 -0.57 -61.97 25.87
C GLN A 737 -0.49 -62.26 24.36
N GLN A 738 0.68 -62.57 23.81
CA GLN A 738 0.81 -62.90 22.37
C GLN A 738 0.21 -64.27 21.98
N ARG A 739 -0.05 -65.17 22.93
CA ARG A 739 -0.59 -66.52 22.64
C ARG A 739 -2.12 -66.61 22.63
N GLN A 740 -2.85 -65.55 23.02
CA GLN A 740 -4.33 -65.52 23.00
C GLN A 740 -4.86 -64.45 22.05
N ILE A 741 -4.87 -64.76 20.75
CA ILE A 741 -5.74 -64.09 19.78
C ILE A 741 -6.43 -65.18 18.95
N GLU A 742 -7.54 -65.74 19.45
CA GLU A 742 -8.50 -66.46 18.60
C GLU A 742 -9.50 -65.45 18.04
N GLN A 743 -9.64 -65.42 16.71
CA GLN A 743 -10.61 -64.57 16.03
C GLN A 743 -12.04 -65.08 16.26
N PRO A 744 -13.05 -64.22 16.52
CA PRO A 744 -14.41 -64.67 16.68
C PRO A 744 -15.07 -64.98 15.32
N THR A 745 -15.27 -66.26 15.04
CA THR A 745 -16.20 -66.76 14.01
C THR A 745 -17.63 -66.73 14.54
N GLN A 746 -18.31 -65.58 14.43
CA GLN A 746 -19.78 -65.54 14.50
C GLN A 746 -20.34 -64.99 13.18
N SER A 747 -21.11 -65.82 12.48
CA SER A 747 -21.95 -65.39 11.37
C SER A 747 -23.03 -64.45 11.87
N VAL A 748 -23.10 -63.25 11.30
CA VAL A 748 -24.09 -62.22 11.64
C VAL A 748 -25.52 -62.72 11.32
N PRO A 749 -26.48 -62.72 12.26
CA PRO A 749 -27.88 -63.01 11.96
C PRO A 749 -28.52 -61.85 11.18
N ASP A 750 -29.09 -62.17 10.03
CA ASP A 750 -30.00 -61.35 9.21
C ASP A 750 -29.42 -60.07 8.54
N PRO A 751 -28.78 -60.22 7.35
CA PRO A 751 -28.21 -59.12 6.56
C PRO A 751 -29.24 -58.12 5.98
N GLU A 752 -30.49 -58.56 5.79
CA GLU A 752 -31.53 -57.79 5.11
C GLU A 752 -32.09 -56.65 5.98
N ARG A 753 -32.12 -56.84 7.31
CA ARG A 753 -32.53 -55.78 8.25
C ARG A 753 -31.55 -54.60 8.26
N ARG A 754 -30.26 -54.85 8.02
CA ARG A 754 -29.22 -53.82 7.97
C ARG A 754 -29.25 -53.04 6.65
N ARG A 755 -29.56 -53.69 5.52
CA ARG A 755 -29.80 -53.01 4.23
C ARG A 755 -31.00 -52.07 4.29
N ARG A 756 -32.09 -52.48 4.94
CA ARG A 756 -33.30 -51.65 5.10
C ARG A 756 -33.07 -50.39 5.95
N ASN A 757 -32.27 -50.47 7.02
CA ASN A 757 -31.93 -49.32 7.86
C ASN A 757 -30.94 -48.33 7.22
N VAL A 758 -30.10 -48.79 6.28
CA VAL A 758 -29.16 -47.91 5.54
C VAL A 758 -29.87 -47.15 4.41
N LEU A 759 -30.88 -47.76 3.78
CA LEU A 759 -31.73 -47.11 2.77
C LEU A 759 -32.76 -46.14 3.37
N ALA A 760 -33.24 -46.37 4.60
CA ALA A 760 -34.14 -45.43 5.28
C ALA A 760 -33.44 -44.13 5.73
N ASN A 761 -32.15 -44.18 6.07
CA ASN A 761 -31.37 -43.02 6.51
C ASN A 761 -30.84 -42.12 5.38
N THR A 762 -31.17 -42.39 4.11
CA THR A 762 -30.77 -41.55 2.97
C THR A 762 -31.86 -40.58 2.51
N VAL A 763 -33.11 -40.73 3.00
CA VAL A 763 -34.25 -39.87 2.63
C VAL A 763 -34.43 -38.68 3.57
N ASP A 764 -33.87 -38.71 4.79
CA ASP A 764 -33.97 -37.64 5.81
C ASP A 764 -32.67 -36.85 6.04
N ALA A 765 -31.74 -36.85 5.08
CA ALA A 765 -30.50 -36.07 5.19
C ALA A 765 -30.73 -34.60 4.78
N PRO A 766 -30.61 -33.60 5.68
CA PRO A 766 -30.75 -32.20 5.30
C PRO A 766 -29.55 -31.74 4.46
N SER A 767 -29.82 -31.05 3.36
CA SER A 767 -28.81 -30.38 2.53
C SER A 767 -28.10 -29.30 3.33
N ARG A 768 -26.78 -29.45 3.55
CA ARG A 768 -25.96 -28.43 4.20
C ARG A 768 -25.10 -27.68 3.18
N GLU A 769 -25.48 -26.43 2.97
CA GLU A 769 -24.64 -25.39 2.39
C GLU A 769 -23.40 -25.13 3.26
N CYS A 770 -22.27 -24.89 2.59
CA CYS A 770 -20.99 -24.60 3.20
C CYS A 770 -20.92 -23.11 3.59
N VAL A 771 -20.74 -22.82 4.88
CA VAL A 771 -20.28 -21.51 5.35
C VAL A 771 -18.99 -21.71 6.14
N GLN A 772 -17.88 -21.18 5.59
CA GLN A 772 -16.61 -21.07 6.29
C GLN A 772 -16.73 -20.10 7.48
N ARG A 773 -16.40 -20.58 8.68
CA ARG A 773 -16.12 -19.71 9.83
C ARG A 773 -14.81 -20.13 10.51
N ASN A 774 -13.83 -19.23 10.42
CA ASN A 774 -12.62 -19.22 11.24
C ASN A 774 -12.94 -18.64 12.62
N VAL A 775 -12.65 -19.36 13.71
CA VAL A 775 -12.44 -18.73 15.03
C VAL A 775 -11.37 -19.44 15.87
N ARG A 776 -10.56 -18.57 16.49
CA ARG A 776 -9.43 -18.71 17.40
C ARG A 776 -9.61 -19.64 18.61
N PHE A 777 -8.48 -20.20 19.04
CA PHE A 777 -8.24 -20.97 20.26
C PHE A 777 -8.36 -20.14 21.56
N LYS A 778 -8.98 -20.73 22.59
CA LYS A 778 -8.69 -20.46 24.02
C LYS A 778 -8.43 -21.80 24.74
N LYS A 779 -7.27 -21.91 25.39
CA LYS A 779 -6.85 -23.03 26.26
C LYS A 779 -7.55 -22.94 27.62
N ALA A 780 -7.95 -24.09 28.16
CA ALA A 780 -8.40 -24.29 29.53
C ALA A 780 -7.41 -25.15 30.32
N LEU A 781 -7.43 -24.95 31.65
CA LEU A 781 -6.52 -25.41 32.70
C LEU A 781 -6.45 -26.94 32.90
N VAL A 782 -5.30 -27.39 33.43
CA VAL A 782 -5.21 -28.54 34.36
C VAL A 782 -4.28 -28.17 35.53
N LYS A 783 -4.74 -28.49 36.76
CA LYS A 783 -4.11 -28.27 38.08
C LYS A 783 -3.07 -29.35 38.43
N LEU A 784 -2.13 -29.02 39.33
CA LEU A 784 -1.63 -29.76 40.53
C LEU A 784 -0.24 -29.21 40.97
N PRO A 785 0.33 -29.51 42.16
CA PRO A 785 -0.09 -29.22 43.54
C PRO A 785 0.96 -28.40 44.37
N ARG A 786 0.63 -28.11 45.64
CA ARG A 786 1.37 -27.31 46.65
C ARG A 786 2.75 -27.87 47.08
N LYS A 787 3.70 -26.96 47.37
CA LYS A 787 4.63 -27.03 48.53
C LYS A 787 5.26 -25.67 48.89
N GLN A 788 5.09 -25.30 50.17
CA GLN A 788 5.93 -24.54 51.13
C GLN A 788 6.56 -23.16 50.77
N GLU A 789 6.23 -22.19 51.64
CA GLU A 789 6.75 -20.82 51.87
C GLU A 789 8.14 -20.76 52.57
N PRO A 790 8.72 -19.58 52.95
CA PRO A 790 8.81 -18.26 52.31
C PRO A 790 10.22 -17.59 52.45
N THR A 791 10.49 -16.44 51.78
CA THR A 791 10.91 -15.14 52.39
C THR A 791 11.55 -14.12 51.42
N SER A 792 11.22 -12.85 51.69
CA SER A 792 11.91 -11.59 51.34
C SER A 792 11.65 -10.96 49.95
N VAL A 793 11.64 -9.64 49.71
CA VAL A 793 11.50 -8.35 50.44
C VAL A 793 11.49 -7.27 49.33
N ARG A 794 10.59 -6.26 49.37
CA ARG A 794 10.65 -4.92 48.70
C ARG A 794 10.77 -4.88 47.15
N ASN A 795 10.35 -3.88 46.37
CA ASN A 795 9.97 -2.49 46.61
C ASN A 795 9.11 -1.94 45.43
N THR A 796 8.28 -0.95 45.78
CA THR A 796 7.83 0.24 45.00
C THR A 796 7.10 0.13 43.64
N ARG A 797 5.81 0.49 43.67
CA ARG A 797 5.02 1.07 42.57
C ARG A 797 4.99 2.60 42.72
N THR A 798 5.06 3.33 41.60
CA THR A 798 4.51 4.68 41.51
C THR A 798 4.03 4.93 40.07
N THR A 799 2.72 5.09 39.88
CA THR A 799 2.16 5.84 38.74
C THR A 799 0.88 6.52 39.21
N ARG A 800 0.90 7.85 39.17
CA ARG A 800 -0.19 8.76 39.53
C ARG A 800 -1.29 8.70 38.48
N VAL A 801 -2.54 8.66 38.95
CA VAL A 801 -3.76 9.03 38.22
C VAL A 801 -4.27 10.31 38.87
N SER A 802 -4.58 11.35 38.08
CA SER A 802 -5.27 12.55 38.53
C SER A 802 -6.65 12.60 37.87
N LEU A 803 -7.67 12.55 38.73
CA LEU A 803 -9.05 12.89 38.47
C LEU A 803 -9.23 14.39 38.73
N TYR A 804 -10.08 15.06 37.93
CA TYR A 804 -10.69 16.34 38.28
C TYR A 804 -12.21 16.21 38.18
N VAL A 805 -12.88 16.53 39.29
CA VAL A 805 -14.33 16.73 39.42
C VAL A 805 -14.54 18.09 40.11
N SER A 806 -15.46 18.90 39.59
CA SER A 806 -16.06 20.08 40.23
C SER A 806 -17.06 20.67 39.23
N ALA A 807 -18.23 21.22 39.55
CA ALA A 807 -19.16 21.21 40.67
C ALA A 807 -20.38 22.00 40.12
N ALA A 808 -21.62 21.55 40.34
CA ALA A 808 -22.80 22.34 39.97
C ALA A 808 -23.98 21.99 40.88
N VAL A 809 -24.44 22.96 41.70
CA VAL A 809 -25.78 22.97 42.33
C VAL A 809 -26.25 24.42 42.58
N ARG A 810 -27.58 24.62 42.40
CA ARG A 810 -28.50 25.73 42.76
C ARG A 810 -28.82 26.68 41.59
N LYS A 811 -30.07 27.10 41.31
CA LYS A 811 -31.44 26.87 41.84
C LYS A 811 -32.43 27.44 40.78
N CYS A 812 -33.69 27.02 40.81
CA CYS A 812 -34.82 27.40 39.92
C CYS A 812 -35.12 28.92 39.83
N PRO A 813 -36.04 29.33 38.93
CA PRO A 813 -37.44 29.45 39.36
C PRO A 813 -38.51 28.94 38.36
N SER A 814 -39.71 28.82 38.94
CA SER A 814 -41.02 28.45 38.43
C SER A 814 -41.67 29.45 37.45
N SER A 815 -42.41 28.92 36.46
CA SER A 815 -43.83 29.21 36.15
C SER A 815 -44.24 28.42 34.92
#